data_AF-A0A1F4C8F2-F1
#
_entry.id   AF-A0A1F4C8F2-F1
#
_cell.length_a   1.000
_cell.length_b   1.000
_cell.length_c   1.000
_cell.angle_alpha   90.00
_cell.angle_beta   90.00
_cell.angle_gamma   90.00
#
_symmetry.space_group_name_H-M   'P 1'
#
loop_
_entity.id
_entity.type
_entity.pdbx_description
1 polymer ?
#
loop_
_entity_poly.entity_id
_entity_poly.type
_entity_poly.pdbx_seq_one_letter_code
_entity_poly.pdbx_strand_id
1 'polypeptide(L)'
;MRTGFQRMAQVLSDALLREMPHAHQQSSRKLVVFSDSRQDAAKLSAGMRSDHYRDSVRQALATALETAGHGAIAFQKQLVDEELSADEQRLGQEFEATHPREANVLTAAQLPTRANQPATGFAGLSNAQAAQQILQRGAQGPFPISQLTEDISARLLAQGISPGGFTQSVLWRDPRRTEGAWKRLYDWHSGDQPSQRVNPPLTREEQDHLNHIHDTAFREVTDAIFASGRRSLEALGIGLATTDRLRIPATRVLVQEAADGVIQLLGSRRYRLSTHGAYSQTNLPAFVTQYLMRVAQHNSQSPSDFEREVYDFLHHAQVCNPAQLGVLFAEHLCLVRPGDSYHACPQCRRLHLHRAGGLCIECLVPLEAARPIAEMPVADDYYRFLALHSHELFRLNCEELTGQTDNTDARRRQRLFQGRCLPNDEEQRTDEVDLLSVTTTMEAGVDIGALLGVMMANMPPMRFNYQQRVGRAGRRENALSVALTLCRGRSHDDYYFQRPDRITAYPPPPPYVDLSRATILRRVLVKEVLRQAFDALGLLTGSSDSVHGAFGQATGWNQPPAGVNGGPTVAERVNAWIQQNLPAVEHTCDALLAFAEPELIQQRSDLLTWVRDELVTKVSDIANDPVYVQSSLSERLANAGLLPMFGFPTRTRYLFHGDPRRSREWPPKETVDRDLDLAISQFAPGAETVKDGVVHAAVGVAYYERRGQQIVPVSNPLGAPTPLGTCRTCQAVVLGPALQTTLCPVCNSPDFEIVQLAQPRGFSTWFRAYWDFDGIFEWTPRASRPKTNPDIQQMRLLANCEFWSGEADVCVVNDNAGRKFEFRKLVGSETWVTQEAIDHVSDQMTQRSLRGAPNPTYDQAVQPDVRALGSINRTDILVVGFHTVRPELDLSPFSPLSPQRVDGRAALYSFGFLLRRAVAVLLDISAWEIRVGLRVARQAGQIVGQVFLSDSLQNGAGYCSHFAQPAELERLLRFVADPNDSFLREILAPHHADACQTSCPDCLRDYANLAWHCILDWRLAVDMARLALDANAPVDLITPHWQPLVASVTPPYFQALGLTATTIAGLPAARSGRHGEFIVHPLWASNHPIAIQARNEALAAGVTQPDAKTLFELVRRPF
;
A
#
# COMPACT_ATOMS: atom_id res chain seq x y z
N MET A 1 -8.43 -7.67 8.53
CA MET A 1 -9.35 -6.75 7.82
C MET A 1 -8.56 -5.58 7.26
N ARG A 2 -8.31 -5.52 5.94
CA ARG A 2 -7.67 -4.37 5.25
C ARG A 2 -8.61 -3.71 4.21
N THR A 3 -9.78 -4.30 3.97
CA THR A 3 -10.69 -4.00 2.84
C THR A 3 -11.58 -2.76 3.01
N GLY A 4 -11.42 -1.96 4.07
CA GLY A 4 -12.22 -0.76 4.32
C GLY A 4 -11.45 0.57 4.33
N PHE A 5 -10.12 0.54 4.41
CA PHE A 5 -9.32 1.74 4.64
C PHE A 5 -9.44 2.77 3.50
N GLN A 6 -9.32 2.31 2.25
CA GLN A 6 -9.47 3.16 1.07
C GLN A 6 -10.85 3.81 1.01
N ARG A 7 -11.90 3.03 1.31
CA ARG A 7 -13.27 3.54 1.33
C ARG A 7 -13.48 4.59 2.41
N MET A 8 -12.94 4.37 3.61
CA MET A 8 -12.96 5.40 4.67
C MET A 8 -12.23 6.67 4.23
N ALA A 9 -11.08 6.53 3.57
CA ALA A 9 -10.33 7.67 3.07
C ALA A 9 -11.12 8.46 2.01
N GLN A 10 -11.80 7.77 1.09
CA GLN A 10 -12.69 8.37 0.10
C GLN A 10 -13.86 9.11 0.76
N VAL A 11 -14.64 8.44 1.61
CA VAL A 11 -15.81 9.03 2.28
C VAL A 11 -15.45 10.30 3.05
N LEU A 12 -14.35 10.28 3.79
CA LEU A 12 -13.88 11.44 4.54
C LEU A 12 -13.38 12.58 3.65
N SER A 13 -12.74 12.25 2.52
CA SER A 13 -12.31 13.25 1.54
C SER A 13 -13.51 13.90 0.86
N ASP A 14 -14.51 13.11 0.47
CA ASP A 14 -15.75 13.61 -0.11
C ASP A 14 -16.49 14.52 0.87
N ALA A 15 -16.61 14.13 2.14
CA ALA A 15 -17.21 14.96 3.17
C ALA A 15 -16.46 16.30 3.31
N LEU A 16 -15.13 16.26 3.41
CA LEU A 16 -14.33 17.47 3.53
C LEU A 16 -14.44 18.39 2.31
N LEU A 17 -14.44 17.83 1.10
CA LEU A 17 -14.57 18.59 -0.15
C LEU A 17 -15.98 19.17 -0.34
N ARG A 18 -17.03 18.48 0.14
CA ARG A 18 -18.42 18.97 0.10
C ARG A 18 -18.59 20.24 0.94
N GLU A 19 -17.95 20.29 2.10
CA GLU A 19 -17.98 21.44 3.03
C GLU A 19 -17.09 22.63 2.58
N MET A 20 -16.18 22.42 1.62
CA MET A 20 -15.35 23.51 1.10
C MET A 20 -16.18 24.48 0.22
N PRO A 21 -16.02 25.81 0.37
CA PRO A 21 -16.79 26.79 -0.40
C PRO A 21 -16.61 26.66 -1.92
N HIS A 22 -17.72 26.80 -2.65
CA HIS A 22 -17.73 26.96 -4.10
C HIS A 22 -17.46 28.42 -4.50
N ALA A 23 -16.24 28.93 -4.32
CA ALA A 23 -15.95 30.29 -4.78
C ALA A 23 -15.62 30.25 -6.29
N HIS A 24 -16.45 30.89 -7.12
CA HIS A 24 -16.22 31.09 -8.57
C HIS A 24 -14.91 31.83 -8.90
N GLN A 25 -14.20 32.36 -7.91
CA GLN A 25 -12.88 32.95 -8.09
C GLN A 25 -11.96 32.47 -6.95
N GLN A 26 -10.98 31.64 -7.33
CA GLN A 26 -9.70 31.36 -6.64
C GLN A 26 -9.62 30.34 -5.48
N SER A 27 -10.70 29.71 -5.00
CA SER A 27 -10.57 28.54 -4.11
C SER A 27 -11.47 27.40 -4.58
N SER A 28 -10.89 26.54 -5.42
CA SER A 28 -11.52 25.30 -5.87
C SER A 28 -11.44 24.23 -4.77
N ARG A 29 -12.36 23.25 -4.83
CA ARG A 29 -12.39 22.03 -4.01
C ARG A 29 -11.10 21.22 -4.19
N LYS A 30 -10.02 21.63 -3.52
CA LYS A 30 -8.69 21.04 -3.65
C LYS A 30 -8.23 20.41 -2.36
N LEU A 31 -7.82 19.15 -2.45
CA LEU A 31 -7.31 18.40 -1.31
C LEU A 31 -5.98 17.73 -1.66
N VAL A 32 -5.05 17.77 -0.71
CA VAL A 32 -3.82 16.95 -0.77
C VAL A 32 -3.92 15.86 0.27
N VAL A 33 -3.75 14.61 -0.16
CA VAL A 33 -3.73 13.43 0.70
C VAL A 33 -2.29 12.92 0.80
N PHE A 34 -1.71 13.00 1.99
CA PHE A 34 -0.37 12.50 2.27
C PHE A 34 -0.39 11.03 2.65
N SER A 35 0.55 10.27 2.09
CA SER A 35 0.83 8.88 2.42
C SER A 35 2.34 8.67 2.56
N ASP A 36 2.77 7.87 3.54
CA ASP A 36 4.19 7.56 3.74
C ASP A 36 4.75 6.47 2.82
N SER A 37 3.90 5.87 1.98
CA SER A 37 4.28 4.88 0.98
C SER A 37 3.85 5.35 -0.40
N ARG A 38 4.78 5.31 -1.36
CA ARG A 38 4.50 5.59 -2.79
C ARG A 38 3.40 4.68 -3.34
N GLN A 39 3.39 3.41 -2.92
CA GLN A 39 2.35 2.46 -3.34
C GLN A 39 1.00 2.72 -2.66
N ASP A 40 0.98 3.14 -1.41
CA ASP A 40 -0.26 3.50 -0.74
C ASP A 40 -0.85 4.78 -1.36
N ALA A 41 0.00 5.74 -1.76
CA ALA A 41 -0.43 6.95 -2.47
C ALA A 41 -1.06 6.61 -3.83
N ALA A 42 -0.41 5.77 -4.64
CA ALA A 42 -0.94 5.31 -5.93
C ALA A 42 -2.31 4.65 -5.80
N LYS A 43 -2.45 3.74 -4.82
CA LYS A 43 -3.70 3.03 -4.51
C LYS A 43 -4.81 3.95 -4.05
N LEU A 44 -4.50 4.89 -3.16
CA LEU A 44 -5.47 5.89 -2.71
C LEU A 44 -5.98 6.73 -3.87
N SER A 45 -5.09 7.18 -4.75
CA SER A 45 -5.50 7.96 -5.93
C SER A 45 -6.47 7.20 -6.83
N ALA A 46 -6.08 6.00 -7.27
CA ALA A 46 -6.87 5.18 -8.17
C ALA A 46 -8.19 4.73 -7.51
N GLY A 47 -8.07 4.28 -6.26
CA GLY A 47 -9.17 3.76 -5.49
C GLY A 47 -10.24 4.78 -5.14
N MET A 48 -9.83 5.96 -4.64
CA MET A 48 -10.78 7.03 -4.30
C MET A 48 -11.51 7.55 -5.53
N ARG A 49 -10.82 7.68 -6.67
CA ARG A 49 -11.45 8.07 -7.96
C ARG A 49 -12.53 7.08 -8.37
N SER A 50 -12.23 5.78 -8.36
CA SER A 50 -13.18 4.73 -8.74
C SER A 50 -14.35 4.59 -7.75
N ASP A 51 -14.08 4.71 -6.46
CA ASP A 51 -15.11 4.62 -5.41
C ASP A 51 -16.05 5.84 -5.43
N HIS A 52 -15.51 7.04 -5.66
CA HIS A 52 -16.30 8.26 -5.85
C HIS A 52 -17.11 8.20 -7.15
N TYR A 53 -16.54 7.71 -8.26
CA TYR A 53 -17.28 7.53 -9.50
C TYR A 53 -18.54 6.67 -9.32
N ARG A 54 -18.41 5.52 -8.63
CA ARG A 54 -19.55 4.63 -8.34
C ARG A 54 -20.59 5.31 -7.45
N ASP A 55 -20.14 6.16 -6.54
CA ASP A 55 -21.00 7.00 -5.70
C ASP A 55 -21.76 8.04 -6.55
N SER A 56 -21.09 8.70 -7.49
CA SER A 56 -21.70 9.64 -8.46
C SER A 56 -22.70 8.95 -9.39
N VAL A 57 -22.42 7.73 -9.86
CA VAL A 57 -23.39 6.93 -10.64
C VAL A 57 -24.65 6.67 -9.83
N ARG A 58 -24.54 6.31 -8.54
CA ARG A 58 -25.72 6.10 -7.68
C ARG A 58 -26.53 7.37 -7.45
N GLN A 59 -25.86 8.50 -7.25
CA GLN A 59 -26.50 9.81 -7.13
C GLN A 59 -27.25 10.18 -8.40
N ALA A 60 -26.56 10.16 -9.54
CA ALA A 60 -27.16 10.45 -10.84
C ALA A 60 -28.33 9.52 -11.14
N LEU A 61 -28.23 8.23 -10.79
CA LEU A 61 -29.31 7.25 -10.96
C LEU A 61 -30.52 7.59 -10.09
N ALA A 62 -30.33 7.90 -8.82
CA ALA A 62 -31.43 8.28 -7.92
C ALA A 62 -32.15 9.54 -8.43
N THR A 63 -31.40 10.57 -8.84
CA THR A 63 -31.99 11.80 -9.40
C THR A 63 -32.67 11.55 -10.75
N ALA A 64 -32.06 10.74 -11.63
CA ALA A 64 -32.67 10.38 -12.92
C ALA A 64 -34.01 9.66 -12.71
N LEU A 65 -34.06 8.68 -11.81
CA LEU A 65 -35.28 7.95 -11.45
C LEU A 65 -36.33 8.86 -10.79
N GLU A 66 -35.90 9.82 -9.96
CA GLU A 66 -36.79 10.81 -9.35
C GLU A 66 -37.45 11.68 -10.41
N THR A 67 -36.67 12.23 -11.35
CA THR A 67 -37.19 13.18 -12.36
C THR A 67 -37.82 12.53 -13.60
N ALA A 68 -37.64 11.22 -13.80
CA ALA A 68 -38.11 10.51 -14.99
C ALA A 68 -39.62 10.69 -15.23
N GLY A 69 -40.02 11.10 -16.43
CA GLY A 69 -41.43 11.29 -16.76
C GLY A 69 -42.10 12.55 -16.20
N HIS A 70 -41.39 13.41 -15.45
CA HIS A 70 -41.91 14.74 -15.07
C HIS A 70 -42.29 15.58 -16.30
N GLY A 71 -41.55 15.45 -17.41
CA GLY A 71 -41.88 16.13 -18.67
C GLY A 71 -43.26 15.73 -19.23
N ALA A 72 -43.62 14.44 -19.20
CA ALA A 72 -44.92 13.97 -19.64
C ALA A 72 -46.06 14.51 -18.76
N ILE A 73 -45.84 14.55 -17.43
CA ILE A 73 -46.81 15.11 -16.47
C ILE A 73 -46.95 16.61 -16.66
N ALA A 74 -45.84 17.34 -16.80
CA ALA A 74 -45.85 18.79 -17.02
C ALA A 74 -46.51 19.16 -18.35
N PHE A 75 -46.24 18.41 -19.42
CA PHE A 75 -46.91 18.59 -20.70
C PHE A 75 -48.42 18.31 -20.60
N GLN A 76 -48.82 17.28 -19.85
CA GLN A 76 -50.24 17.01 -19.60
C GLN A 76 -50.92 18.14 -18.83
N LYS A 77 -50.27 18.70 -17.80
CA LYS A 77 -50.76 19.89 -17.08
C LYS A 77 -50.91 21.09 -18.01
N GLN A 78 -49.95 21.29 -18.91
CA GLN A 78 -50.01 22.34 -19.95
C GLN A 78 -51.22 22.16 -20.87
N LEU A 79 -51.57 20.92 -21.24
CA LEU A 79 -52.72 20.64 -22.11
C LEU A 79 -54.09 20.87 -21.45
N VAL A 80 -54.17 20.82 -20.11
CA VAL A 80 -55.42 21.04 -19.36
C VAL A 80 -55.49 22.42 -18.71
N ASP A 81 -54.62 23.34 -19.12
CA ASP A 81 -54.51 24.71 -18.61
C ASP A 81 -54.34 24.79 -17.07
N GLU A 82 -53.60 23.84 -16.49
CA GLU A 82 -53.18 23.90 -15.08
C GLU A 82 -52.01 24.89 -14.89
N GLU A 83 -51.89 25.46 -13.69
CA GLU A 83 -50.81 26.39 -13.34
C GLU A 83 -49.46 25.65 -13.26
N LEU A 84 -48.48 26.08 -14.06
CA LEU A 84 -47.16 25.47 -14.18
C LEU A 84 -46.08 26.37 -13.57
N SER A 85 -45.18 25.78 -12.79
CA SER A 85 -43.91 26.43 -12.44
C SER A 85 -43.01 26.64 -13.67
N ALA A 86 -42.01 27.52 -13.56
CA ALA A 86 -41.05 27.76 -14.65
C ALA A 86 -40.31 26.47 -15.07
N ASP A 87 -39.99 25.59 -14.10
CA ASP A 87 -39.37 24.30 -14.36
C ASP A 87 -40.31 23.33 -15.08
N GLU A 88 -41.58 23.27 -14.69
CA GLU A 88 -42.58 22.44 -15.38
C GLU A 88 -42.83 22.93 -16.81
N GLN A 89 -42.87 24.25 -17.05
CA GLN A 89 -42.96 24.80 -18.40
C GLN A 89 -41.78 24.35 -19.27
N ARG A 90 -40.56 24.44 -18.74
CA ARG A 90 -39.35 23.97 -19.43
C ARG A 90 -39.41 22.47 -19.73
N LEU A 91 -39.77 21.66 -18.74
CA LEU A 91 -39.88 20.20 -18.87
C LEU A 91 -40.97 19.77 -19.86
N GLY A 92 -42.10 20.48 -19.91
CA GLY A 92 -43.17 20.24 -20.89
C GLY A 92 -42.72 20.52 -22.32
N GLN A 93 -42.05 21.65 -22.55
CA GLN A 93 -41.49 22.00 -23.87
C GLN A 93 -40.39 21.01 -24.31
N GLU A 94 -39.52 20.63 -23.39
CA GLU A 94 -38.46 19.63 -23.63
C GLU A 94 -39.08 18.27 -23.99
N PHE A 95 -40.15 17.86 -23.30
CA PHE A 95 -40.89 16.64 -23.59
C PHE A 95 -41.53 16.66 -24.99
N GLU A 96 -42.16 17.78 -25.38
CA GLU A 96 -42.74 17.92 -26.72
C GLU A 96 -41.68 17.78 -27.82
N ALA A 97 -40.50 18.37 -27.61
CA ALA A 97 -39.38 18.31 -28.57
C ALA A 97 -38.74 16.92 -28.65
N THR A 98 -38.55 16.25 -27.52
CA THR A 98 -37.82 14.97 -27.44
C THR A 98 -38.70 13.74 -27.64
N HIS A 99 -39.99 13.81 -27.26
CA HIS A 99 -40.96 12.73 -27.35
C HIS A 99 -42.21 13.13 -28.18
N PRO A 100 -42.06 13.61 -29.42
CA PRO A 100 -43.16 14.18 -30.19
C PRO A 100 -44.29 13.19 -30.46
N ARG A 101 -44.00 11.88 -30.49
CA ARG A 101 -45.03 10.84 -30.65
C ARG A 101 -45.93 10.74 -29.42
N GLU A 102 -45.36 10.77 -28.23
CA GLU A 102 -46.10 10.68 -26.97
C GLU A 102 -46.86 11.99 -26.70
N ALA A 103 -46.23 13.14 -26.96
CA ALA A 103 -46.88 14.44 -26.92
C ALA A 103 -48.13 14.49 -27.84
N ASN A 104 -48.01 14.00 -29.08
CA ASN A 104 -49.15 13.91 -30.00
C ASN A 104 -50.29 13.02 -29.47
N VAL A 105 -49.96 11.90 -28.79
CA VAL A 105 -50.96 11.02 -28.17
C VAL A 105 -51.68 11.72 -27.02
N LEU A 106 -50.93 12.41 -26.15
CA LEU A 106 -51.51 13.20 -25.04
C LEU A 106 -52.45 14.29 -25.58
N THR A 107 -52.03 15.04 -26.61
CA THR A 107 -52.86 16.06 -27.26
C THR A 107 -54.09 15.44 -27.93
N ALA A 108 -53.96 14.31 -28.63
CA ALA A 108 -55.07 13.63 -29.28
C ALA A 108 -56.08 13.05 -28.29
N ALA A 109 -55.65 12.67 -27.09
CA ALA A 109 -56.51 12.18 -26.03
C ALA A 109 -57.43 13.27 -25.44
N GLN A 110 -57.02 14.55 -25.49
CA GLN A 110 -57.85 15.68 -25.04
C GLN A 110 -59.02 15.99 -25.99
N LEU A 111 -58.96 15.51 -27.24
CA LEU A 111 -59.99 15.75 -28.24
C LEU A 111 -60.99 14.58 -28.27
N PRO A 112 -62.28 14.78 -27.95
CA PRO A 112 -63.27 13.69 -27.90
C PRO A 112 -63.40 12.88 -29.20
N THR A 113 -63.15 13.52 -30.34
CA THR A 113 -63.20 12.90 -31.68
C THR A 113 -62.00 12.00 -32.00
N ARG A 114 -60.87 12.17 -31.29
CA ARG A 114 -59.62 11.43 -31.50
C ARG A 114 -59.26 10.48 -30.35
N ALA A 115 -59.84 10.66 -29.17
CA ALA A 115 -59.57 9.85 -27.98
C ALA A 115 -59.73 8.33 -28.22
N ASN A 116 -60.76 7.92 -28.97
CA ASN A 116 -61.04 6.51 -29.27
C ASN A 116 -60.35 5.98 -30.54
N GLN A 117 -59.59 6.81 -31.25
CA GLN A 117 -58.84 6.37 -32.43
C GLN A 117 -57.57 5.60 -32.01
N PRO A 118 -57.06 4.69 -32.87
CA PRO A 118 -55.82 3.97 -32.59
C PRO A 118 -54.63 4.93 -32.38
N ALA A 119 -53.86 4.70 -31.32
CA ALA A 119 -52.68 5.49 -31.01
C ALA A 119 -51.48 5.05 -31.87
N THR A 120 -50.85 5.99 -32.55
CA THR A 120 -49.71 5.69 -33.43
C THR A 120 -48.49 5.32 -32.57
N GLY A 121 -47.93 4.13 -32.78
CA GLY A 121 -46.79 3.63 -32.00
C GLY A 121 -47.16 2.85 -30.73
N PHE A 122 -48.45 2.75 -30.39
CA PHE A 122 -48.95 1.98 -29.25
C PHE A 122 -49.83 0.83 -29.75
N ALA A 123 -49.28 -0.38 -29.77
CA ALA A 123 -49.95 -1.54 -30.34
C ALA A 123 -51.25 -1.89 -29.59
N GLY A 124 -52.38 -1.83 -30.29
CA GLY A 124 -53.68 -2.26 -29.77
C GLY A 124 -54.37 -1.28 -28.81
N LEU A 125 -53.86 -0.04 -28.66
CA LEU A 125 -54.42 0.95 -27.74
C LEU A 125 -55.06 2.13 -28.49
N SER A 126 -56.11 2.71 -27.90
CA SER A 126 -56.64 4.01 -28.31
C SER A 126 -55.77 5.16 -27.78
N ASN A 127 -55.89 6.37 -28.34
CA ASN A 127 -55.18 7.56 -27.83
C ASN A 127 -55.45 7.79 -26.34
N ALA A 128 -56.69 7.60 -25.86
CA ALA A 128 -57.01 7.71 -24.44
C ALA A 128 -56.29 6.66 -23.58
N GLN A 129 -56.25 5.40 -24.02
CA GLN A 129 -55.57 4.32 -23.31
C GLN A 129 -54.04 4.51 -23.30
N ALA A 130 -53.48 4.91 -24.44
CA ALA A 130 -52.05 5.19 -24.56
C ALA A 130 -51.65 6.42 -23.72
N ALA A 131 -52.46 7.48 -23.71
CA ALA A 131 -52.25 8.64 -22.83
C ALA A 131 -52.26 8.22 -21.35
N GLN A 132 -53.23 7.41 -20.93
CA GLN A 132 -53.25 6.87 -19.57
C GLN A 132 -51.99 6.07 -19.25
N GLN A 133 -51.49 5.26 -20.18
CA GLN A 133 -50.26 4.50 -20.00
C GLN A 133 -49.02 5.40 -19.89
N ILE A 134 -48.93 6.46 -20.70
CA ILE A 134 -47.85 7.47 -20.64
C ILE A 134 -47.85 8.13 -19.25
N LEU A 135 -49.01 8.57 -18.76
CA LEU A 135 -49.14 9.24 -17.47
C LEU A 135 -48.86 8.29 -16.29
N GLN A 136 -49.31 7.03 -16.37
CA GLN A 136 -48.99 6.01 -15.37
C GLN A 136 -47.49 5.74 -15.31
N ARG A 137 -46.83 5.64 -16.47
CA ARG A 137 -45.37 5.52 -16.54
C ARG A 137 -44.70 6.75 -15.95
N GLY A 138 -45.15 7.95 -16.28
CA GLY A 138 -44.58 9.19 -15.76
C GLY A 138 -44.67 9.31 -14.23
N ALA A 139 -45.79 8.85 -13.65
CA ALA A 139 -46.02 8.94 -12.21
C ALA A 139 -45.13 8.00 -11.38
N GLN A 140 -44.94 6.74 -11.78
CA GLN A 140 -44.28 5.72 -10.94
C GLN A 140 -43.31 4.78 -11.67
N GLY A 141 -43.12 4.93 -12.98
CA GLY A 141 -42.46 3.95 -13.84
C GLY A 141 -43.44 2.85 -14.30
N PRO A 142 -42.97 1.79 -14.98
CA PRO A 142 -41.57 1.39 -15.20
C PRO A 142 -40.81 2.28 -16.19
N PHE A 143 -39.58 2.68 -15.86
CA PHE A 143 -38.68 3.42 -16.75
C PHE A 143 -37.59 2.49 -17.29
N PRO A 144 -37.41 2.36 -18.62
CA PRO A 144 -36.36 1.54 -19.19
C PRO A 144 -34.98 1.93 -18.65
N ILE A 145 -34.17 0.95 -18.22
CA ILE A 145 -32.83 1.21 -17.67
C ILE A 145 -31.93 1.86 -18.74
N SER A 146 -32.10 1.50 -20.01
CA SER A 146 -31.36 2.10 -21.13
C SER A 146 -31.58 3.61 -21.23
N GLN A 147 -32.84 4.07 -21.18
CA GLN A 147 -33.17 5.50 -21.20
C GLN A 147 -32.66 6.23 -19.96
N LEU A 148 -32.79 5.61 -18.78
CA LEU A 148 -32.22 6.19 -17.55
C LEU A 148 -30.69 6.32 -17.64
N THR A 149 -30.01 5.37 -18.28
CA THR A 149 -28.56 5.40 -18.47
C THR A 149 -28.12 6.59 -19.32
N GLU A 150 -28.91 7.00 -20.31
CA GLU A 150 -28.64 8.20 -21.11
C GLU A 150 -28.70 9.48 -20.26
N ASP A 151 -29.74 9.65 -19.44
CA ASP A 151 -29.84 10.79 -18.51
C ASP A 151 -28.71 10.79 -17.46
N ILE A 152 -28.42 9.62 -16.87
CA ILE A 152 -27.31 9.44 -15.94
C ILE A 152 -25.98 9.86 -16.60
N SER A 153 -25.74 9.41 -17.83
CA SER A 153 -24.53 9.75 -18.60
C SER A 153 -24.44 11.25 -18.85
N ALA A 154 -25.55 11.89 -19.23
CA ALA A 154 -25.62 13.32 -19.48
C ALA A 154 -25.35 14.16 -18.22
N ARG A 155 -25.81 13.72 -17.05
CA ARG A 155 -25.53 14.36 -15.75
C ARG A 155 -24.07 14.21 -15.34
N LEU A 156 -23.47 13.04 -15.54
CA LEU A 156 -22.04 12.81 -15.29
C LEU A 156 -21.18 13.68 -16.21
N LEU A 157 -21.51 13.73 -17.51
CA LEU A 157 -20.84 14.60 -18.49
C LEU A 157 -20.93 16.07 -18.10
N ALA A 158 -22.09 16.53 -17.61
CA ALA A 158 -22.26 17.91 -17.16
C ALA A 158 -21.31 18.26 -15.99
N GLN A 159 -20.86 17.29 -15.20
CA GLN A 159 -19.85 17.51 -14.16
C GLN A 159 -18.42 17.21 -14.63
N GLY A 160 -18.22 16.88 -15.92
CA GLY A 160 -16.93 16.52 -16.48
C GLY A 160 -16.43 15.13 -16.08
N ILE A 161 -17.35 14.25 -15.70
CA ILE A 161 -17.09 12.85 -15.38
C ILE A 161 -17.37 12.00 -16.63
N SER A 162 -16.46 11.09 -16.94
CA SER A 162 -16.66 10.11 -18.03
C SER A 162 -17.82 9.17 -17.69
N PRO A 163 -18.83 9.01 -18.57
CA PRO A 163 -19.96 8.10 -18.34
C PRO A 163 -19.58 6.64 -18.14
N GLY A 164 -18.47 6.20 -18.73
CA GLY A 164 -17.97 4.82 -18.60
C GLY A 164 -16.99 4.64 -17.44
N GLY A 165 -16.73 5.69 -16.64
CA GLY A 165 -15.74 5.67 -15.56
C GLY A 165 -14.32 5.98 -16.03
N PHE A 166 -13.33 5.46 -15.28
CA PHE A 166 -11.93 5.89 -15.36
C PHE A 166 -10.93 4.79 -15.73
N THR A 167 -11.43 3.66 -16.25
CA THR A 167 -10.55 2.60 -16.77
C THR A 167 -9.79 3.11 -18.00
N GLN A 168 -8.59 2.59 -18.25
CA GLN A 168 -7.75 3.06 -19.36
C GLN A 168 -8.45 2.90 -20.72
N SER A 169 -9.22 1.82 -20.91
CA SER A 169 -9.98 1.58 -22.15
C SER A 169 -11.15 2.54 -22.36
N VAL A 170 -11.67 3.14 -21.29
CA VAL A 170 -12.68 4.20 -21.37
C VAL A 170 -12.01 5.53 -21.63
N LEU A 171 -10.93 5.84 -20.92
CA LEU A 171 -10.25 7.14 -21.04
C LEU A 171 -9.56 7.34 -22.40
N TRP A 172 -9.09 6.26 -23.03
CA TRP A 172 -8.30 6.29 -24.25
C TRP A 172 -8.77 5.26 -25.28
N ARG A 173 -8.88 5.68 -26.54
CA ARG A 173 -9.11 4.78 -27.69
C ARG A 173 -7.96 3.79 -27.86
N ASP A 174 -6.71 4.26 -27.77
CA ASP A 174 -5.53 3.41 -27.66
C ASP A 174 -4.84 3.66 -26.31
N PRO A 175 -5.17 2.86 -25.28
CA PRO A 175 -4.53 2.92 -23.97
C PRO A 175 -3.01 2.73 -24.01
N ARG A 176 -2.48 2.02 -25.01
CA ARG A 176 -1.04 1.71 -25.09
C ARG A 176 -0.21 2.89 -25.59
N ARG A 177 -0.84 3.83 -26.29
CA ARG A 177 -0.20 5.04 -26.81
C ARG A 177 -0.71 6.30 -26.12
N THR A 178 -1.69 6.18 -25.22
CA THR A 178 -2.42 7.32 -24.64
C THR A 178 -2.98 8.23 -25.74
N GLU A 179 -3.57 7.63 -26.76
CA GLU A 179 -4.12 8.33 -27.93
C GLU A 179 -5.65 8.24 -27.97
N GLY A 180 -6.30 9.30 -28.44
CA GLY A 180 -7.76 9.38 -28.57
C GLY A 180 -8.47 9.49 -27.22
N ALA A 181 -8.25 10.60 -26.50
CA ALA A 181 -8.88 10.85 -25.21
C ALA A 181 -10.41 10.96 -25.34
N TRP A 182 -11.16 10.32 -24.43
CA TRP A 182 -12.63 10.28 -24.42
C TRP A 182 -13.29 11.66 -24.51
N LYS A 183 -12.72 12.67 -23.84
CA LYS A 183 -13.23 14.05 -23.82
C LYS A 183 -13.31 14.69 -25.20
N ARG A 184 -12.52 14.22 -26.18
CA ARG A 184 -12.52 14.72 -27.57
C ARG A 184 -13.71 14.24 -28.39
N LEU A 185 -14.48 13.27 -27.86
CA LEU A 185 -15.72 12.77 -28.46
C LEU A 185 -16.92 13.72 -28.20
N TYR A 186 -16.72 14.75 -27.38
CA TYR A 186 -17.76 15.68 -26.93
C TYR A 186 -17.36 17.13 -27.18
N ASP A 187 -18.36 17.98 -27.38
CA ASP A 187 -18.20 19.43 -27.47
C ASP A 187 -18.49 20.09 -26.12
N TRP A 188 -17.50 20.83 -25.60
CA TRP A 188 -17.52 21.46 -24.27
C TRP A 188 -17.77 22.97 -24.39
N HIS A 189 -19.01 23.36 -24.67
CA HIS A 189 -19.38 24.77 -24.74
C HIS A 189 -19.55 25.38 -23.34
N SER A 190 -19.20 26.65 -23.18
CA SER A 190 -19.37 27.37 -21.91
C SER A 190 -20.86 27.66 -21.67
N GLY A 191 -21.40 27.13 -20.57
CA GLY A 191 -22.80 27.35 -20.17
C GLY A 191 -23.79 26.29 -20.68
N ASP A 192 -23.43 25.48 -21.68
CA ASP A 192 -24.30 24.45 -22.23
C ASP A 192 -23.94 23.03 -21.73
N GLN A 193 -24.92 22.13 -21.87
CA GLN A 193 -24.74 20.72 -21.59
C GLN A 193 -23.82 20.08 -22.65
N PRO A 194 -22.75 19.38 -22.25
CA PRO A 194 -21.87 18.72 -23.21
C PRO A 194 -22.64 17.72 -24.07
N SER A 195 -22.40 17.74 -25.37
CA SER A 195 -23.02 16.84 -26.34
C SER A 195 -21.97 16.11 -27.15
N GLN A 196 -22.36 15.01 -27.79
CA GLN A 196 -21.49 14.34 -28.76
C GLN A 196 -21.01 15.33 -29.83
N ARG A 197 -19.73 15.25 -30.18
CA ARG A 197 -19.14 16.10 -31.21
C ARG A 197 -19.73 15.79 -32.57
N VAL A 198 -20.27 16.81 -33.23
CA VAL A 198 -20.87 16.70 -34.57
C VAL A 198 -19.93 17.22 -35.66
N ASN A 199 -19.10 18.21 -35.36
CA ASN A 199 -18.22 18.86 -36.34
C ASN A 199 -16.78 19.03 -35.81
N PRO A 200 -15.76 18.38 -36.40
CA PRO A 200 -15.88 17.36 -37.45
C PRO A 200 -16.60 16.09 -36.94
N PRO A 201 -17.29 15.34 -37.82
CA PRO A 201 -17.96 14.12 -37.42
C PRO A 201 -16.96 13.09 -36.89
N LEU A 202 -17.42 12.25 -35.96
CA LEU A 202 -16.59 11.18 -35.41
C LEU A 202 -16.17 10.20 -36.50
N THR A 203 -14.88 9.86 -36.50
CA THR A 203 -14.34 8.75 -37.29
C THR A 203 -14.92 7.42 -36.81
N ARG A 204 -14.84 6.37 -37.63
CA ARG A 204 -15.34 5.04 -37.24
C ARG A 204 -14.73 4.54 -35.92
N GLU A 205 -13.43 4.73 -35.73
CA GLU A 205 -12.75 4.30 -34.50
C GLU A 205 -13.15 5.15 -33.28
N GLU A 206 -13.42 6.44 -33.47
CA GLU A 206 -13.98 7.31 -32.41
C GLU A 206 -15.42 6.91 -32.06
N GLN A 207 -16.23 6.51 -33.06
CA GLN A 207 -17.58 5.99 -32.84
C GLN A 207 -17.56 4.65 -32.10
N ASP A 208 -16.64 3.74 -32.46
CA ASP A 208 -16.45 2.47 -31.76
C ASP A 208 -16.04 2.71 -30.29
N HIS A 209 -15.18 3.72 -30.04
CA HIS A 209 -14.80 4.14 -28.69
C HIS A 209 -15.98 4.73 -27.91
N LEU A 210 -16.80 5.58 -28.54
CA LEU A 210 -18.00 6.13 -27.93
C LEU A 210 -19.01 5.02 -27.55
N ASN A 211 -19.20 4.03 -28.43
CA ASN A 211 -20.07 2.88 -28.15
C ASN A 211 -19.54 2.07 -26.96
N HIS A 212 -18.23 1.84 -26.88
CA HIS A 212 -17.60 1.17 -25.73
C HIS A 212 -17.81 1.95 -24.42
N ILE A 213 -17.78 3.28 -24.46
CA ILE A 213 -18.09 4.13 -23.31
C ILE A 213 -19.54 3.95 -22.88
N HIS A 214 -20.49 3.94 -23.82
CA HIS A 214 -21.91 3.72 -23.53
C HIS A 214 -22.19 2.32 -22.95
N ASP A 215 -21.59 1.28 -23.54
CA ASP A 215 -21.71 -0.10 -23.04
C ASP A 215 -21.16 -0.23 -21.62
N THR A 216 -20.03 0.44 -21.34
CA THR A 216 -19.44 0.47 -20.01
C THR A 216 -20.28 1.27 -19.02
N ALA A 217 -20.87 2.40 -19.44
CA ALA A 217 -21.80 3.19 -18.63
C ALA A 217 -23.02 2.36 -18.21
N PHE A 218 -23.61 1.64 -19.16
CA PHE A 218 -24.73 0.73 -18.91
C PHE A 218 -24.36 -0.40 -17.95
N ARG A 219 -23.15 -0.96 -18.09
CA ARG A 219 -22.60 -1.92 -17.12
C ARG A 219 -22.48 -1.33 -15.71
N GLU A 220 -21.94 -0.14 -15.55
CA GLU A 220 -21.78 0.51 -14.23
C GLU A 220 -23.13 0.85 -13.58
N VAL A 221 -24.13 1.27 -14.37
CA VAL A 221 -25.51 1.48 -13.90
C VAL A 221 -26.13 0.16 -13.41
N THR A 222 -26.02 -0.92 -14.18
CA THR A 222 -26.53 -2.24 -13.76
C THR A 222 -25.83 -2.77 -12.52
N ASP A 223 -24.53 -2.55 -12.37
CA ASP A 223 -23.76 -2.85 -11.16
C ASP A 223 -24.22 -2.04 -9.94
N ALA A 224 -24.63 -0.78 -10.13
CA ALA A 224 -25.20 0.03 -9.07
C ALA A 224 -26.60 -0.47 -8.65
N ILE A 225 -27.43 -0.87 -9.61
CA ILE A 225 -28.80 -1.40 -9.36
C ILE A 225 -28.75 -2.68 -8.54
N PHE A 226 -27.91 -3.63 -8.96
CA PHE A 226 -27.82 -4.97 -8.37
C PHE A 226 -26.63 -5.14 -7.41
N ALA A 227 -26.13 -4.05 -6.83
CA ALA A 227 -24.99 -4.09 -5.93
C ALA A 227 -25.19 -5.09 -4.78
N SER A 228 -24.15 -5.86 -4.47
CA SER A 228 -24.25 -6.98 -3.53
C SER A 228 -24.49 -6.56 -2.08
N GLY A 229 -25.13 -7.44 -1.31
CA GLY A 229 -25.45 -7.22 0.10
C GLY A 229 -26.64 -6.27 0.27
N ARG A 230 -26.56 -5.35 1.24
CA ARG A 230 -27.60 -4.35 1.51
C ARG A 230 -27.44 -3.06 0.70
N ARG A 231 -26.76 -3.13 -0.46
CA ARG A 231 -26.37 -1.96 -1.27
C ARG A 231 -27.12 -1.85 -2.59
N SER A 232 -27.97 -2.82 -2.93
CA SER A 232 -28.79 -2.75 -4.14
C SER A 232 -29.79 -1.61 -4.04
N LEU A 233 -30.26 -1.12 -5.19
CA LEU A 233 -31.24 -0.04 -5.25
C LEU A 233 -32.50 -0.33 -4.41
N GLU A 234 -32.94 -1.60 -4.45
CA GLU A 234 -34.08 -2.08 -3.69
C GLU A 234 -33.80 -2.10 -2.18
N ALA A 235 -32.65 -2.64 -1.76
CA ALA A 235 -32.29 -2.74 -0.35
C ALA A 235 -32.07 -1.36 0.29
N LEU A 236 -31.67 -0.37 -0.51
CA LEU A 236 -31.55 1.03 -0.12
C LEU A 236 -32.90 1.78 -0.14
N GLY A 237 -33.98 1.15 -0.64
CA GLY A 237 -35.30 1.74 -0.76
C GLY A 237 -35.39 2.87 -1.80
N ILE A 238 -34.55 2.85 -2.83
CA ILE A 238 -34.47 3.90 -3.87
C ILE A 238 -35.30 3.52 -5.11
N GLY A 239 -35.35 2.23 -5.47
CA GLY A 239 -36.15 1.76 -6.60
C GLY A 239 -36.05 0.25 -6.79
N LEU A 240 -36.96 -0.30 -7.60
CA LEU A 240 -37.04 -1.74 -7.88
C LEU A 240 -36.83 -2.01 -9.37
N ALA A 241 -35.92 -2.94 -9.68
CA ALA A 241 -35.76 -3.46 -11.04
C ALA A 241 -36.85 -4.51 -11.33
N THR A 242 -37.54 -4.34 -12.46
CA THR A 242 -38.72 -5.12 -12.85
C THR A 242 -38.85 -5.18 -14.38
N THR A 243 -39.87 -5.88 -14.88
CA THR A 243 -40.25 -5.93 -16.29
C THR A 243 -41.02 -4.67 -16.72
N ASP A 244 -41.20 -4.43 -18.02
CA ASP A 244 -42.17 -3.43 -18.51
C ASP A 244 -43.61 -3.91 -18.30
N ARG A 245 -44.04 -3.89 -17.04
CA ARG A 245 -45.35 -4.37 -16.57
C ARG A 245 -46.56 -3.59 -17.09
N LEU A 246 -46.34 -2.45 -17.75
CA LEU A 246 -47.41 -1.72 -18.43
C LEU A 246 -47.62 -2.24 -19.86
N ARG A 247 -46.52 -2.52 -20.58
CA ARG A 247 -46.59 -3.06 -21.93
C ARG A 247 -46.87 -4.57 -21.95
N ILE A 248 -46.31 -5.30 -20.99
CA ILE A 248 -46.38 -6.75 -20.87
C ILE A 248 -46.79 -7.09 -19.43
N PRO A 249 -48.09 -7.00 -19.10
CA PRO A 249 -48.56 -7.28 -17.75
C PRO A 249 -48.47 -8.78 -17.43
N ALA A 250 -48.15 -9.12 -16.18
CA ALA A 250 -48.20 -10.49 -15.70
C ALA A 250 -49.64 -11.03 -15.68
N THR A 251 -49.79 -12.35 -15.78
CA THR A 251 -51.09 -13.04 -15.69
C THR A 251 -51.80 -12.79 -14.36
N ARG A 252 -51.02 -12.65 -13.28
CA ARG A 252 -51.48 -12.38 -11.92
C ARG A 252 -50.37 -11.77 -11.06
N VAL A 253 -50.75 -11.10 -9.98
CA VAL A 253 -49.84 -10.40 -9.05
C VAL A 253 -48.73 -11.31 -8.53
N LEU A 254 -49.06 -12.55 -8.12
CA LEU A 254 -48.08 -13.51 -7.59
C LEU A 254 -46.97 -13.84 -8.61
N VAL A 255 -47.28 -13.87 -9.91
CA VAL A 255 -46.30 -14.13 -10.98
C VAL A 255 -45.36 -12.94 -11.12
N GLN A 256 -45.87 -11.70 -11.07
CA GLN A 256 -45.03 -10.50 -11.05
C GLN A 256 -44.10 -10.48 -9.83
N GLU A 257 -44.64 -10.74 -8.63
CA GLU A 257 -43.85 -10.73 -7.40
C GLU A 257 -42.72 -11.77 -7.41
N ALA A 258 -43.01 -12.97 -7.94
CA ALA A 258 -42.02 -14.02 -8.11
C ALA A 258 -40.98 -13.64 -9.19
N ALA A 259 -41.41 -13.10 -10.33
CA ALA A 259 -40.54 -12.62 -11.41
C ALA A 259 -39.56 -11.54 -10.93
N ASP A 260 -40.05 -10.54 -10.17
CA ASP A 260 -39.20 -9.51 -9.57
C ASP A 260 -38.14 -10.13 -8.63
N GLY A 261 -38.51 -11.17 -7.86
CA GLY A 261 -37.56 -11.91 -7.03
C GLY A 261 -36.51 -12.68 -7.84
N VAL A 262 -36.89 -13.26 -8.97
CA VAL A 262 -35.94 -13.91 -9.91
C VAL A 262 -34.99 -12.89 -10.52
N ILE A 263 -35.48 -11.72 -10.92
CA ILE A 263 -34.66 -10.61 -11.44
C ILE A 263 -33.61 -10.22 -10.39
N GLN A 264 -33.99 -10.04 -9.12
CA GLN A 264 -33.05 -9.71 -8.05
C GLN A 264 -32.03 -10.84 -7.78
N LEU A 265 -32.46 -12.10 -7.83
CA LEU A 265 -31.59 -13.27 -7.63
C LEU A 265 -30.56 -13.44 -8.74
N LEU A 266 -30.96 -13.25 -9.99
CA LEU A 266 -30.06 -13.31 -11.14
C LEU A 266 -29.15 -12.07 -11.17
N GLY A 267 -29.72 -10.88 -11.03
CA GLY A 267 -28.97 -9.62 -11.12
C GLY A 267 -27.91 -9.44 -10.04
N SER A 268 -28.16 -9.90 -8.81
CA SER A 268 -27.16 -9.87 -7.72
C SER A 268 -25.92 -10.74 -7.97
N ARG A 269 -25.91 -11.54 -9.05
CA ARG A 269 -24.80 -12.40 -9.48
C ARG A 269 -24.30 -11.94 -10.84
N ARG A 270 -23.23 -11.12 -10.85
CA ARG A 270 -22.64 -10.54 -12.07
C ARG A 270 -22.52 -11.50 -13.25
N TYR A 271 -22.03 -12.71 -13.03
CA TYR A 271 -21.88 -13.75 -14.08
C TYR A 271 -23.21 -14.25 -14.70
N ARG A 272 -24.36 -13.71 -14.30
CA ARG A 272 -25.69 -13.97 -14.87
C ARG A 272 -26.29 -12.78 -15.62
N LEU A 273 -25.69 -11.60 -15.53
CA LEU A 273 -26.12 -10.41 -16.26
C LEU A 273 -25.54 -10.40 -17.69
N SER A 274 -26.37 -10.08 -18.68
CA SER A 274 -25.95 -9.94 -20.09
C SER A 274 -24.76 -8.98 -20.26
N THR A 275 -24.64 -7.98 -19.38
CA THR A 275 -23.57 -6.96 -19.39
C THR A 275 -22.21 -7.44 -18.89
N HIS A 276 -22.10 -8.62 -18.27
CA HIS A 276 -20.88 -9.14 -17.62
C HIS A 276 -20.45 -10.52 -18.15
N GLY A 277 -20.67 -10.78 -19.45
CA GLY A 277 -20.20 -12.02 -20.09
C GLY A 277 -20.89 -13.28 -19.54
N ALA A 278 -22.18 -13.18 -19.23
CA ALA A 278 -22.96 -14.29 -18.70
C ALA A 278 -22.95 -15.51 -19.64
N TYR A 279 -22.99 -16.70 -19.03
CA TYR A 279 -23.05 -17.97 -19.73
C TYR A 279 -24.38 -18.69 -19.48
N SER A 280 -24.91 -19.27 -20.54
CA SER A 280 -26.11 -20.12 -20.49
C SER A 280 -25.85 -21.42 -19.74
N GLN A 281 -26.89 -21.98 -19.13
CA GLN A 281 -26.87 -23.31 -18.53
C GLN A 281 -27.88 -24.25 -19.18
N THR A 282 -27.68 -25.55 -19.02
CA THR A 282 -28.63 -26.57 -19.50
C THR A 282 -29.95 -26.55 -18.74
N ASN A 283 -29.90 -26.21 -17.45
CA ASN A 283 -31.06 -26.12 -16.56
C ASN A 283 -31.08 -24.77 -15.85
N LEU A 284 -32.24 -24.37 -15.33
CA LEU A 284 -32.34 -23.19 -14.49
C LEU A 284 -31.44 -23.31 -13.24
N PRO A 285 -30.81 -22.21 -12.79
CA PRO A 285 -29.95 -22.24 -11.62
C PRO A 285 -30.69 -22.71 -10.37
N ALA A 286 -30.05 -23.56 -9.56
CA ALA A 286 -30.67 -24.17 -8.38
C ALA A 286 -31.26 -23.15 -7.38
N PHE A 287 -30.63 -21.98 -7.23
CA PHE A 287 -31.14 -20.92 -6.34
C PHE A 287 -32.44 -20.29 -6.86
N VAL A 288 -32.66 -20.26 -8.18
CA VAL A 288 -33.91 -19.77 -8.79
C VAL A 288 -35.01 -20.82 -8.62
N THR A 289 -34.72 -22.08 -8.98
CA THR A 289 -35.71 -23.17 -8.88
C THR A 289 -36.12 -23.42 -7.43
N GLN A 290 -35.19 -23.38 -6.48
CA GLN A 290 -35.50 -23.47 -5.05
C GLN A 290 -36.40 -22.34 -4.56
N TYR A 291 -36.11 -21.10 -4.97
CA TYR A 291 -36.95 -19.95 -4.63
C TYR A 291 -38.38 -20.10 -5.18
N LEU A 292 -38.51 -20.38 -6.49
CA LEU A 292 -39.83 -20.54 -7.13
C LEU A 292 -40.61 -21.72 -6.56
N MET A 293 -39.95 -22.86 -6.31
CA MET A 293 -40.56 -24.01 -5.65
C MET A 293 -41.11 -23.62 -4.27
N ARG A 294 -40.35 -22.85 -3.48
CA ARG A 294 -40.76 -22.46 -2.14
C ARG A 294 -41.89 -21.44 -2.14
N VAL A 295 -41.86 -20.47 -3.06
CA VAL A 295 -42.96 -19.53 -3.28
C VAL A 295 -44.23 -20.26 -3.71
N ALA A 296 -44.13 -21.22 -4.63
CA ALA A 296 -45.27 -22.01 -5.09
C ALA A 296 -45.91 -22.78 -3.92
N GLN A 297 -45.09 -23.49 -3.13
CA GLN A 297 -45.58 -24.22 -1.95
C GLN A 297 -46.20 -23.29 -0.90
N HIS A 298 -45.62 -22.12 -0.66
CA HIS A 298 -46.13 -21.14 0.29
C HIS A 298 -47.51 -20.60 -0.11
N ASN A 299 -47.76 -20.47 -1.41
CA ASN A 299 -49.00 -19.94 -1.99
C ASN A 299 -49.92 -21.03 -2.56
N SER A 300 -49.73 -22.29 -2.12
CA SER A 300 -50.54 -23.45 -2.53
C SER A 300 -50.67 -23.63 -4.05
N GLN A 301 -49.60 -23.34 -4.79
CA GLN A 301 -49.49 -23.58 -6.24
C GLN A 301 -48.70 -24.87 -6.54
N SER A 302 -48.92 -25.44 -7.73
CA SER A 302 -48.09 -26.50 -8.29
C SER A 302 -46.69 -25.95 -8.62
N PRO A 303 -45.58 -26.48 -8.04
CA PRO A 303 -44.24 -25.94 -8.26
C PRO A 303 -43.81 -25.93 -9.73
N SER A 304 -44.05 -27.01 -10.48
CA SER A 304 -43.63 -27.12 -11.88
C SER A 304 -44.40 -26.20 -12.81
N ASP A 305 -45.71 -26.04 -12.58
CA ASP A 305 -46.53 -25.16 -13.42
C ASP A 305 -46.24 -23.68 -13.11
N PHE A 306 -46.01 -23.36 -11.83
CA PHE A 306 -45.65 -22.00 -11.41
C PHE A 306 -44.26 -21.58 -11.91
N GLU A 307 -43.27 -22.48 -11.85
CA GLU A 307 -41.94 -22.21 -12.41
C GLU A 307 -42.02 -21.90 -13.92
N ARG A 308 -42.77 -22.72 -14.67
CA ARG A 308 -43.00 -22.49 -16.10
C ARG A 308 -43.73 -21.17 -16.35
N GLU A 309 -44.81 -20.89 -15.62
CA GLU A 309 -45.59 -19.65 -15.77
C GLU A 309 -44.72 -18.40 -15.55
N VAL A 310 -43.88 -18.39 -14.50
CA VAL A 310 -42.99 -17.26 -14.21
C VAL A 310 -41.92 -17.11 -15.27
N TYR A 311 -41.30 -18.20 -15.73
CA TYR A 311 -40.24 -18.11 -16.73
C TYR A 311 -40.77 -17.79 -18.13
N ASP A 312 -41.97 -18.28 -18.48
CA ASP A 312 -42.68 -17.88 -19.70
C ASP A 312 -42.96 -16.37 -19.66
N PHE A 313 -43.41 -15.83 -18.53
CA PHE A 313 -43.60 -14.39 -18.38
C PHE A 313 -42.30 -13.59 -18.57
N LEU A 314 -41.20 -14.00 -17.90
CA LEU A 314 -39.89 -13.37 -18.04
C LEU A 314 -39.38 -13.42 -19.49
N HIS A 315 -39.68 -14.51 -20.21
CA HIS A 315 -39.36 -14.64 -21.64
C HIS A 315 -40.20 -13.70 -22.52
N HIS A 316 -41.52 -13.64 -22.31
CA HIS A 316 -42.38 -12.71 -23.04
C HIS A 316 -41.96 -11.25 -22.80
N ALA A 317 -41.54 -10.93 -21.57
CA ALA A 317 -40.97 -9.64 -21.21
C ALA A 317 -39.55 -9.40 -21.76
N GLN A 318 -38.96 -10.38 -22.46
CA GLN A 318 -37.62 -10.35 -23.05
C GLN A 318 -36.46 -10.22 -22.05
N VAL A 319 -36.72 -10.32 -20.75
CA VAL A 319 -35.68 -10.22 -19.72
C VAL A 319 -34.94 -11.54 -19.49
N CYS A 320 -35.51 -12.66 -19.95
CA CYS A 320 -34.88 -13.98 -19.99
C CYS A 320 -35.11 -14.63 -21.37
N ASN A 321 -34.30 -15.63 -21.73
CA ASN A 321 -34.45 -16.35 -23.00
C ASN A 321 -34.37 -17.88 -22.78
N PRO A 322 -35.28 -18.69 -23.35
CA PRO A 322 -35.22 -20.15 -23.37
C PRO A 322 -33.93 -20.71 -23.99
N ALA A 323 -33.34 -20.02 -24.96
CA ALA A 323 -32.06 -20.41 -25.57
C ALA A 323 -30.85 -20.11 -24.66
N GLN A 324 -31.00 -19.19 -23.70
CA GLN A 324 -29.95 -18.77 -22.78
C GLN A 324 -30.44 -18.82 -21.33
N LEU A 325 -30.69 -20.03 -20.83
CA LEU A 325 -31.26 -20.23 -19.49
C LEU A 325 -30.35 -19.70 -18.38
N GLY A 326 -30.97 -18.96 -17.46
CA GLY A 326 -30.28 -18.35 -16.32
C GLY A 326 -29.49 -17.08 -16.65
N VAL A 327 -29.67 -16.50 -17.85
CA VAL A 327 -29.14 -15.19 -18.23
C VAL A 327 -30.24 -14.14 -18.10
N LEU A 328 -29.92 -13.03 -17.42
CA LEU A 328 -30.80 -11.86 -17.27
C LEU A 328 -30.36 -10.76 -18.24
N PHE A 329 -31.24 -10.37 -19.15
CA PHE A 329 -31.01 -9.35 -20.17
C PHE A 329 -31.38 -7.97 -19.61
N ALA A 330 -30.37 -7.22 -19.19
CA ALA A 330 -30.56 -5.94 -18.52
C ALA A 330 -31.13 -4.85 -19.44
N GLU A 331 -30.91 -4.94 -20.75
CA GLU A 331 -31.41 -3.99 -21.76
C GLU A 331 -32.94 -3.91 -21.84
N HIS A 332 -33.65 -4.95 -21.36
CA HIS A 332 -35.12 -5.03 -21.34
C HIS A 332 -35.72 -4.76 -19.95
N LEU A 333 -34.88 -4.54 -18.94
CA LEU A 333 -35.34 -4.24 -17.60
C LEU A 333 -35.75 -2.77 -17.46
N CYS A 334 -36.64 -2.54 -16.51
CA CYS A 334 -37.09 -1.22 -16.11
C CYS A 334 -36.88 -0.99 -14.61
N LEU A 335 -36.84 0.26 -14.20
CA LEU A 335 -36.90 0.69 -12.80
C LEU A 335 -38.25 1.30 -12.48
N VAL A 336 -38.77 0.99 -11.30
CA VAL A 336 -39.96 1.65 -10.73
C VAL A 336 -39.57 2.33 -9.43
N ARG A 337 -40.23 3.45 -9.14
CA ARG A 337 -40.06 4.15 -7.87
C ARG A 337 -40.59 3.30 -6.72
N PRO A 338 -40.10 3.52 -5.48
CA PRO A 338 -40.63 2.86 -4.31
C PRO A 338 -42.11 3.20 -4.15
N GLY A 339 -42.93 2.19 -3.82
CA GLY A 339 -44.30 2.43 -3.37
C GLY A 339 -44.37 2.91 -1.93
N ASP A 340 -45.56 2.88 -1.35
CA ASP A 340 -45.80 3.41 0.01
C ASP A 340 -45.35 2.47 1.13
N SER A 341 -44.88 1.26 0.81
CA SER A 341 -44.53 0.26 1.81
C SER A 341 -43.32 -0.61 1.44
N TYR A 342 -42.73 -1.23 2.46
CA TYR A 342 -41.64 -2.19 2.34
C TYR A 342 -41.86 -3.41 3.23
N HIS A 343 -41.08 -4.46 2.98
CA HIS A 343 -41.05 -5.68 3.77
C HIS A 343 -39.65 -5.95 4.31
N ALA A 344 -39.56 -6.44 5.55
CA ALA A 344 -38.30 -6.85 6.16
C ALA A 344 -38.26 -8.37 6.36
N CYS A 345 -37.11 -8.97 6.12
CA CYS A 345 -36.86 -10.35 6.50
C CYS A 345 -36.50 -10.45 7.99
N PRO A 346 -37.21 -11.25 8.82
CA PRO A 346 -36.93 -11.34 10.24
C PRO A 346 -35.59 -12.04 10.55
N GLN A 347 -35.03 -12.79 9.59
CA GLN A 347 -33.79 -13.55 9.76
C GLN A 347 -32.55 -12.77 9.31
N CYS A 348 -32.47 -12.37 8.03
CA CYS A 348 -31.29 -11.66 7.50
C CYS A 348 -31.41 -10.13 7.53
N ARG A 349 -32.59 -9.59 7.88
CA ARG A 349 -32.92 -8.16 7.88
C ARG A 349 -32.73 -7.50 6.51
N ARG A 350 -32.83 -8.26 5.42
CA ARG A 350 -32.92 -7.70 4.06
C ARG A 350 -34.25 -6.99 3.91
N LEU A 351 -34.22 -5.82 3.25
CA LEU A 351 -35.38 -5.01 2.94
C LEU A 351 -35.81 -5.30 1.50
N HIS A 352 -37.12 -5.35 1.29
CA HIS A 352 -37.75 -5.62 0.01
C HIS A 352 -38.79 -4.54 -0.32
N LEU A 353 -38.78 -4.04 -1.55
CA LEU A 353 -39.80 -3.10 -2.05
C LEU A 353 -40.99 -3.81 -2.71
N HIS A 354 -40.96 -5.14 -2.74
CA HIS A 354 -42.03 -6.01 -3.19
C HIS A 354 -42.20 -7.20 -2.23
N ARG A 355 -43.31 -7.94 -2.37
CA ARG A 355 -43.60 -9.08 -1.49
C ARG A 355 -42.79 -10.33 -1.80
N ALA A 356 -42.13 -10.41 -2.95
CA ALA A 356 -41.35 -11.59 -3.38
C ALA A 356 -42.10 -12.93 -3.18
N GLY A 357 -43.40 -12.95 -3.49
CA GLY A 357 -44.25 -14.13 -3.29
C GLY A 357 -44.46 -14.53 -1.81
N GLY A 358 -44.24 -13.59 -0.88
CA GLY A 358 -44.36 -13.76 0.57
C GLY A 358 -43.06 -14.19 1.27
N LEU A 359 -41.97 -14.45 0.55
CA LEU A 359 -40.74 -15.01 1.10
C LEU A 359 -39.52 -14.11 0.82
N CYS A 360 -38.56 -14.08 1.74
CA CYS A 360 -37.28 -13.45 1.47
C CYS A 360 -36.53 -14.21 0.37
N ILE A 361 -36.06 -13.50 -0.66
CA ILE A 361 -35.36 -14.13 -1.79
C ILE A 361 -34.06 -14.84 -1.40
N GLU A 362 -33.44 -14.46 -0.28
CA GLU A 362 -32.18 -15.04 0.20
C GLU A 362 -32.40 -16.18 1.21
N CYS A 363 -33.21 -15.94 2.24
CA CYS A 363 -33.41 -16.88 3.34
C CYS A 363 -34.58 -17.84 3.11
N LEU A 364 -35.46 -17.56 2.15
CA LEU A 364 -36.68 -18.31 1.86
C LEU A 364 -37.64 -18.43 3.07
N VAL A 365 -37.54 -17.51 4.03
CA VAL A 365 -38.46 -17.40 5.18
C VAL A 365 -39.55 -16.35 4.91
N PRO A 366 -40.73 -16.48 5.53
CA PRO A 366 -41.80 -15.50 5.40
C PRO A 366 -41.34 -14.09 5.74
N LEU A 367 -41.67 -13.14 4.86
CA LEU A 367 -41.45 -11.72 5.11
C LEU A 367 -42.44 -11.21 6.16
N GLU A 368 -42.01 -10.20 6.90
CA GLU A 368 -42.89 -9.47 7.81
C GLU A 368 -43.99 -8.72 7.04
N ALA A 369 -45.03 -8.31 7.78
CA ALA A 369 -46.11 -7.47 7.25
C ALA A 369 -45.54 -6.17 6.65
N ALA A 370 -46.24 -5.65 5.64
CA ALA A 370 -45.88 -4.39 5.00
C ALA A 370 -45.81 -3.26 6.03
N ARG A 371 -44.74 -2.48 5.98
CA ARG A 371 -44.54 -1.30 6.82
C ARG A 371 -44.45 -0.05 5.94
N PRO A 372 -44.88 1.13 6.41
CA PRO A 372 -44.78 2.37 5.63
C PRO A 372 -43.33 2.66 5.23
N ILE A 373 -43.11 3.12 3.99
CA ILE A 373 -41.76 3.44 3.48
C ILE A 373 -41.02 4.46 4.38
N ALA A 374 -41.77 5.37 5.03
CA ALA A 374 -41.26 6.37 5.96
C ALA A 374 -40.64 5.77 7.24
N GLU A 375 -41.01 4.55 7.61
CA GLU A 375 -40.50 3.83 8.80
C GLU A 375 -39.32 2.90 8.48
N MET A 376 -38.79 2.95 7.26
CA MET A 376 -37.66 2.10 6.89
C MET A 376 -36.43 2.45 7.74
N PRO A 377 -35.71 1.48 8.34
CA PRO A 377 -34.58 1.73 9.25
C PRO A 377 -33.36 2.21 8.46
N VAL A 378 -33.41 3.47 8.07
CA VAL A 378 -32.66 4.02 6.94
C VAL A 378 -31.73 5.16 7.34
N ALA A 379 -31.97 5.77 8.51
CA ALA A 379 -31.24 6.94 8.98
C ALA A 379 -29.72 6.75 9.06
N ASP A 380 -29.23 5.51 9.08
CA ASP A 380 -27.81 5.17 9.21
C ASP A 380 -27.15 4.59 7.93
N ASP A 381 -27.84 4.56 6.77
CA ASP A 381 -27.24 4.04 5.53
C ASP A 381 -26.56 5.15 4.71
N TYR A 382 -25.22 5.10 4.68
CA TYR A 382 -24.38 6.04 3.93
C TYR A 382 -24.77 6.14 2.45
N TYR A 383 -25.04 5.03 1.77
CA TYR A 383 -25.28 5.04 0.32
C TYR A 383 -26.62 5.66 -0.03
N ARG A 384 -27.64 5.46 0.80
CA ARG A 384 -28.92 6.15 0.61
C ARG A 384 -28.85 7.62 1.00
N PHE A 385 -28.18 7.96 2.11
CA PHE A 385 -27.91 9.36 2.46
C PHE A 385 -27.22 10.07 1.30
N LEU A 386 -26.16 9.46 0.76
CA LEU A 386 -25.43 9.96 -0.37
C LEU A 386 -26.33 10.11 -1.61
N ALA A 387 -27.17 9.14 -1.92
CA ALA A 387 -28.01 9.16 -3.11
C ALA A 387 -29.18 10.17 -3.04
N LEU A 388 -29.77 10.38 -1.87
CA LEU A 388 -31.03 11.14 -1.73
C LEU A 388 -30.91 12.46 -0.98
N HIS A 389 -29.90 12.63 -0.11
CA HIS A 389 -29.82 13.75 0.81
C HIS A 389 -28.52 14.55 0.70
N SER A 390 -27.53 14.05 -0.02
CA SER A 390 -26.27 14.79 -0.18
C SER A 390 -26.42 15.94 -1.17
N HIS A 391 -25.60 16.97 -0.97
CA HIS A 391 -25.46 18.10 -1.90
C HIS A 391 -25.17 17.64 -3.35
N GLU A 392 -25.33 18.56 -4.30
CA GLU A 392 -25.17 18.35 -5.75
C GLU A 392 -23.98 17.44 -6.13
N LEU A 393 -24.20 16.64 -7.17
CA LEU A 393 -23.21 15.79 -7.79
C LEU A 393 -21.98 16.62 -8.17
N PHE A 394 -20.78 16.16 -7.83
CA PHE A 394 -19.55 16.84 -8.16
C PHE A 394 -18.49 15.85 -8.67
N ARG A 395 -17.47 16.37 -9.34
CA ARG A 395 -16.32 15.60 -9.85
C ARG A 395 -15.24 15.48 -8.78
N LEU A 396 -14.67 14.28 -8.66
CA LEU A 396 -13.43 14.05 -7.93
C LEU A 396 -12.35 13.47 -8.83
N ASN A 397 -11.53 14.35 -9.42
CA ASN A 397 -10.38 13.94 -10.20
C ASN A 397 -9.14 13.73 -9.31
N CYS A 398 -8.82 12.47 -8.97
CA CYS A 398 -7.66 12.12 -8.12
C CYS A 398 -6.42 11.67 -8.91
N GLU A 399 -5.30 12.40 -8.81
CA GLU A 399 -4.02 12.00 -9.41
C GLU A 399 -2.94 11.71 -8.35
N GLU A 400 -2.04 10.77 -8.64
CA GLU A 400 -0.87 10.54 -7.78
C GLU A 400 0.27 11.49 -8.17
N LEU A 401 0.99 12.00 -7.16
CA LEU A 401 2.20 12.80 -7.37
C LEU A 401 3.25 12.37 -6.35
N THR A 402 4.03 11.36 -6.75
CA THR A 402 5.04 10.72 -5.90
C THR A 402 6.37 10.66 -6.62
N GLY A 403 7.42 10.16 -5.94
CA GLY A 403 8.72 9.94 -6.58
C GLY A 403 8.72 8.93 -7.73
N GLN A 404 7.63 8.20 -7.97
CA GLN A 404 7.48 7.31 -9.13
C GLN A 404 6.75 7.96 -10.32
N THR A 405 6.25 9.19 -10.16
CA THR A 405 5.56 9.93 -11.23
C THR A 405 6.59 10.51 -12.20
N ASP A 406 6.32 10.39 -13.51
CA ASP A 406 7.24 10.87 -14.53
C ASP A 406 7.37 12.40 -14.48
N ASN A 407 8.56 12.93 -14.77
CA ASN A 407 8.83 14.36 -14.63
C ASN A 407 7.87 15.26 -15.44
N THR A 408 7.47 14.83 -16.64
CA THR A 408 6.51 15.57 -17.47
C THR A 408 5.11 15.56 -16.84
N ASP A 409 4.70 14.41 -16.30
CA ASP A 409 3.37 14.23 -15.72
C ASP A 409 3.28 14.89 -14.35
N ALA A 410 4.36 14.88 -13.57
CA ALA A 410 4.46 15.58 -12.31
C ALA A 410 4.21 17.09 -12.49
N ARG A 411 4.88 17.71 -13.47
CA ARG A 411 4.68 19.13 -13.82
C ARG A 411 3.27 19.38 -14.34
N ARG A 412 2.73 18.49 -15.17
CA ARG A 412 1.36 18.58 -15.69
C ARG A 412 0.33 18.52 -14.56
N ARG A 413 0.41 17.52 -13.68
CA ARG A 413 -0.50 17.32 -12.53
C ARG A 413 -0.44 18.48 -11.55
N GLN A 414 0.75 19.00 -11.23
CA GLN A 414 0.89 20.18 -10.38
C GLN A 414 0.19 21.40 -10.99
N ARG A 415 0.37 21.64 -12.29
CA ARG A 415 -0.25 22.74 -13.01
C ARG A 415 -1.79 22.60 -13.06
N LEU A 416 -2.30 21.40 -13.35
CA LEU A 416 -3.72 21.11 -13.37
C LEU A 416 -4.37 21.20 -11.99
N PHE A 417 -3.65 20.82 -10.93
CA PHE A 417 -4.12 21.00 -9.56
C PHE A 417 -4.26 22.48 -9.17
N GLN A 418 -3.41 23.35 -9.72
CA GLN A 418 -3.50 24.80 -9.57
C GLN A 418 -4.61 25.45 -10.44
N GLY A 419 -5.44 24.66 -11.14
CA GLY A 419 -6.50 25.20 -12.00
C GLY A 419 -6.01 25.79 -13.32
N ARG A 420 -4.76 25.54 -13.72
CA ARG A 420 -4.17 26.15 -14.93
C ARG A 420 -4.19 25.18 -16.10
N CYS A 421 -5.28 25.11 -16.86
CA CYS A 421 -5.34 24.28 -18.08
C CYS A 421 -4.68 24.97 -19.28
N LEU A 422 -4.03 24.21 -20.17
CA LEU A 422 -3.52 24.74 -21.44
C LEU A 422 -4.67 24.82 -22.47
N PRO A 423 -4.78 25.92 -23.24
CA PRO A 423 -5.81 26.05 -24.26
C PRO A 423 -5.66 24.97 -25.35
N ASN A 424 -6.79 24.49 -25.89
CA ASN A 424 -6.95 23.52 -26.99
C ASN A 424 -6.62 22.03 -26.68
N ASP A 425 -5.73 21.72 -25.74
CA ASP A 425 -5.38 20.33 -25.39
C ASP A 425 -6.03 19.82 -24.10
N GLU A 426 -6.46 20.74 -23.23
CA GLU A 426 -6.99 20.45 -21.91
C GLU A 426 -8.32 21.19 -21.68
N GLU A 427 -9.30 20.46 -21.18
CA GLU A 427 -10.64 20.93 -20.86
C GLU A 427 -10.76 21.09 -19.34
N GLN A 428 -11.06 22.30 -18.87
CA GLN A 428 -11.09 22.62 -17.45
C GLN A 428 -12.07 21.74 -16.66
N ARG A 429 -13.24 21.44 -17.25
CA ARG A 429 -14.25 20.58 -16.63
C ARG A 429 -13.79 19.14 -16.45
N THR A 430 -12.75 18.67 -17.16
CA THR A 430 -12.31 17.26 -17.11
C THR A 430 -10.89 17.06 -16.59
N ASP A 431 -9.93 17.90 -16.99
CA ASP A 431 -8.50 17.70 -16.72
C ASP A 431 -8.02 18.30 -15.39
N GLU A 432 -8.73 19.30 -14.88
CA GLU A 432 -8.35 19.93 -13.62
C GLU A 432 -8.32 18.87 -12.50
N VAL A 433 -7.25 18.83 -11.71
CA VAL A 433 -7.05 17.80 -10.68
C VAL A 433 -7.62 18.31 -9.36
N ASP A 434 -8.53 17.58 -8.74
CA ASP A 434 -9.20 17.97 -7.49
C ASP A 434 -8.47 17.46 -6.26
N LEU A 435 -7.84 16.29 -6.39
CA LEU A 435 -7.14 15.64 -5.30
C LEU A 435 -5.78 15.14 -5.75
N LEU A 436 -4.74 15.49 -5.00
CA LEU A 436 -3.41 14.92 -5.17
C LEU A 436 -3.08 13.96 -4.04
N SER A 437 -2.82 12.71 -4.40
CA SER A 437 -2.28 11.71 -3.48
C SER A 437 -0.75 11.72 -3.56
N VAL A 438 -0.09 12.10 -2.47
CA VAL A 438 1.33 12.47 -2.48
C VAL A 438 2.14 11.76 -1.40
N THR A 439 3.46 11.72 -1.59
CA THR A 439 4.43 11.26 -0.58
C THR A 439 5.23 12.43 0.01
N THR A 440 6.27 12.12 0.79
CA THR A 440 7.22 13.10 1.38
C THR A 440 7.85 14.06 0.35
N THR A 441 7.85 13.71 -0.94
CA THR A 441 8.31 14.58 -2.04
C THR A 441 7.57 15.91 -2.12
N MET A 442 6.35 16.00 -1.58
CA MET A 442 5.57 17.24 -1.52
C MET A 442 5.57 17.87 -0.11
N GLU A 443 6.33 17.31 0.84
CA GLU A 443 6.34 17.70 2.24
C GLU A 443 7.06 19.04 2.49
N ALA A 444 8.19 19.30 1.81
CA ALA A 444 8.93 20.58 1.87
C ALA A 444 9.12 21.23 0.48
N GLY A 445 9.12 22.56 0.41
CA GLY A 445 9.66 23.33 -0.73
C GLY A 445 8.76 23.58 -1.96
N VAL A 446 7.59 22.93 -2.11
CA VAL A 446 6.74 23.12 -3.31
C VAL A 446 5.57 24.08 -3.03
N ASP A 447 5.42 25.16 -3.81
CA ASP A 447 4.23 26.03 -3.75
C ASP A 447 3.10 25.46 -4.61
N ILE A 448 2.05 24.99 -3.94
CA ILE A 448 0.83 24.43 -4.56
C ILE A 448 -0.40 25.33 -4.32
N GLY A 449 -0.21 26.57 -3.88
CA GLY A 449 -1.29 27.51 -3.58
C GLY A 449 -1.80 27.42 -2.14
N ALA A 450 -2.89 28.15 -1.86
CA ALA A 450 -3.51 28.22 -0.55
C ALA A 450 -4.56 27.12 -0.41
N LEU A 451 -4.21 26.01 0.24
CA LEU A 451 -5.15 24.92 0.52
C LEU A 451 -6.00 25.23 1.75
N LEU A 452 -7.31 24.96 1.65
CA LEU A 452 -8.22 25.01 2.80
C LEU A 452 -8.11 23.75 3.67
N GLY A 453 -7.72 22.61 3.07
CA GLY A 453 -7.61 21.36 3.79
C GLY A 453 -6.47 20.48 3.29
N VAL A 454 -5.92 19.69 4.21
CA VAL A 454 -5.03 18.57 3.90
C VAL A 454 -5.46 17.34 4.68
N MET A 455 -5.20 16.18 4.10
CA MET A 455 -5.49 14.90 4.70
C MET A 455 -4.21 14.07 4.82
N MET A 456 -4.11 13.27 5.87
CA MET A 456 -3.06 12.26 6.05
C MET A 456 -3.72 10.89 6.09
N ALA A 457 -3.28 9.98 5.23
CA ALA A 457 -3.80 8.62 5.11
C ALA A 457 -3.14 7.62 6.09
N ASN A 458 -2.27 8.10 6.94
CA ASN A 458 -1.73 7.41 8.09
C ASN A 458 -1.12 8.45 9.03
N MET A 459 -0.85 8.08 10.27
CA MET A 459 -0.07 8.94 11.13
C MET A 459 1.36 9.07 10.57
N PRO A 460 1.87 10.29 10.30
CA PRO A 460 3.23 10.51 9.83
C PRO A 460 4.29 9.94 10.78
N PRO A 461 5.51 9.62 10.29
CA PRO A 461 6.54 8.95 11.08
C PRO A 461 7.03 9.78 12.26
N MET A 462 7.22 11.08 12.03
CA MET A 462 7.67 12.03 13.04
C MET A 462 6.80 13.28 13.04
N ARG A 463 6.80 13.99 14.17
CA ARG A 463 6.15 15.30 14.31
C ARG A 463 6.57 16.29 13.23
N PHE A 464 7.87 16.37 12.92
CA PHE A 464 8.35 17.28 11.87
C PHE A 464 7.63 17.03 10.54
N ASN A 465 7.43 15.75 10.19
CA ASN A 465 6.68 15.40 8.98
C ASN A 465 5.23 15.88 9.06
N TYR A 466 4.57 15.64 10.19
CA TYR A 466 3.21 16.12 10.43
C TYR A 466 3.10 17.64 10.27
N GLN A 467 3.98 18.40 10.92
CA GLN A 467 3.97 19.86 10.89
C GLN A 467 4.19 20.41 9.48
N GLN A 468 5.14 19.83 8.71
CA GLN A 468 5.40 20.24 7.33
C GLN A 468 4.22 19.95 6.39
N ARG A 469 3.53 18.81 6.59
CA ARG A 469 2.34 18.41 5.83
C ARG A 469 1.14 19.30 6.15
N VAL A 470 0.88 19.55 7.44
CA VAL A 470 -0.23 20.41 7.87
C VAL A 470 0.00 21.87 7.50
N GLY A 471 1.25 22.35 7.55
CA GLY A 471 1.66 23.69 7.10
C GLY A 471 1.49 23.95 5.58
N ARG A 472 0.91 23.00 4.84
CA ARG A 472 0.44 23.20 3.45
C ARG A 472 -0.94 23.83 3.38
N ALA A 473 -1.79 23.60 4.38
CA ALA A 473 -3.08 24.28 4.50
C ALA A 473 -2.93 25.63 5.21
N GLY A 474 -3.85 26.57 4.95
CA GLY A 474 -3.93 27.84 5.68
C GLY A 474 -2.83 28.87 5.34
N ARG A 475 -2.19 28.75 4.16
CA ARG A 475 -1.25 29.78 3.67
C ARG A 475 -2.03 30.99 3.14
N ARG A 476 -1.45 32.20 3.24
CA ARG A 476 -1.97 33.47 2.66
C ARG A 476 -3.28 33.97 3.28
N GLU A 477 -3.33 34.07 4.61
CA GLU A 477 -4.41 34.74 5.38
C GLU A 477 -5.80 34.08 5.35
N ASN A 478 -5.89 32.80 4.98
CA ASN A 478 -7.15 32.05 5.15
C ASN A 478 -7.49 31.88 6.64
N ALA A 479 -8.68 32.34 7.05
CA ALA A 479 -9.11 32.38 8.45
C ALA A 479 -9.30 30.99 9.11
N LEU A 480 -9.52 29.95 8.31
CA LEU A 480 -9.68 28.57 8.78
C LEU A 480 -9.01 27.59 7.82
N SER A 481 -8.26 26.64 8.37
CA SER A 481 -7.71 25.51 7.64
C SER A 481 -7.95 24.21 8.43
N VAL A 482 -8.16 23.11 7.71
CA VAL A 482 -8.47 21.80 8.30
C VAL A 482 -7.38 20.80 7.98
N ALA A 483 -6.93 20.08 9.01
CA ALA A 483 -6.04 18.93 8.86
C ALA A 483 -6.77 17.67 9.35
N LEU A 484 -6.96 16.71 8.45
CA LEU A 484 -7.61 15.44 8.78
C LEU A 484 -6.60 14.31 8.79
N THR A 485 -6.43 13.62 9.92
CA THR A 485 -5.53 12.46 10.03
C THR A 485 -6.31 11.18 10.19
N LEU A 486 -6.28 10.33 9.17
CA LEU A 486 -6.86 9.00 9.20
C LEU A 486 -5.83 8.00 9.73
N CYS A 487 -6.02 7.55 10.98
CA CYS A 487 -5.16 6.59 11.65
C CYS A 487 -5.52 5.15 11.27
N ARG A 488 -4.52 4.35 10.90
CA ARG A 488 -4.69 2.92 10.62
C ARG A 488 -4.67 2.11 11.91
N GLY A 489 -5.13 0.86 11.88
CA GLY A 489 -4.97 -0.10 12.99
C GLY A 489 -3.53 -0.58 13.22
N ARG A 490 -2.53 0.28 13.00
CA ARG A 490 -1.11 0.03 13.27
C ARG A 490 -0.78 0.61 14.63
N SER A 491 0.18 0.01 15.33
CA SER A 491 0.53 0.42 16.69
C SER A 491 1.11 1.84 16.81
N HIS A 492 1.73 2.36 15.75
CA HIS A 492 2.17 3.77 15.69
C HIS A 492 0.96 4.72 15.61
N ASP A 493 0.10 4.50 14.61
CA ASP A 493 -1.13 5.27 14.41
C ASP A 493 -2.04 5.27 15.65
N ASP A 494 -2.29 4.09 16.24
CA ASP A 494 -3.11 3.95 17.45
C ASP A 494 -2.55 4.73 18.65
N TYR A 495 -1.22 4.71 18.82
CA TYR A 495 -0.57 5.41 19.93
C TYR A 495 -0.81 6.93 19.89
N TYR A 496 -0.65 7.54 18.71
CA TYR A 496 -0.84 8.98 18.53
C TYR A 496 -2.32 9.35 18.35
N PHE A 497 -3.17 8.44 17.87
CA PHE A 497 -4.62 8.66 17.85
C PHE A 497 -5.16 8.89 19.27
N GLN A 498 -4.67 8.14 20.25
CA GLN A 498 -5.01 8.30 21.67
C GLN A 498 -4.29 9.48 22.34
N ARG A 499 -3.24 10.05 21.71
CA ARG A 499 -2.35 11.11 22.25
C ARG A 499 -2.01 12.15 21.18
N PRO A 500 -3.01 12.88 20.65
CA PRO A 500 -2.82 13.75 19.49
C PRO A 500 -1.88 14.93 19.78
N ASP A 501 -1.84 15.42 21.01
CA ASP A 501 -0.97 16.50 21.49
C ASP A 501 0.53 16.23 21.23
N ARG A 502 0.94 14.96 21.31
CA ARG A 502 2.34 14.55 21.11
C ARG A 502 2.84 14.74 19.68
N ILE A 503 1.96 14.72 18.69
CA ILE A 503 2.34 14.98 17.30
C ILE A 503 1.98 16.38 16.82
N THR A 504 0.97 17.02 17.42
CA THR A 504 0.50 18.34 16.98
C THR A 504 1.20 19.50 17.71
N ALA A 505 1.49 19.36 19.00
CA ALA A 505 1.86 20.48 19.87
C ALA A 505 3.24 20.38 20.56
N TYR A 506 3.86 19.19 20.59
CA TYR A 506 5.15 18.99 21.28
C TYR A 506 6.27 19.91 20.74
N PRO A 507 7.16 20.49 21.55
CA PRO A 507 8.21 21.37 21.03
C PRO A 507 9.23 20.60 20.15
N PRO A 508 9.71 21.16 19.03
CA PRO A 508 10.76 20.53 18.23
C PRO A 508 12.11 20.57 18.98
N PRO A 509 12.99 19.57 18.79
CA PRO A 509 14.36 19.65 19.31
C PRO A 509 15.12 20.79 18.61
N PRO A 510 16.06 21.46 19.31
CA PRO A 510 16.91 22.46 18.69
C PRO A 510 17.80 21.82 17.60
N PRO A 511 17.97 22.46 16.43
CA PRO A 511 18.91 21.96 15.42
C PRO A 511 20.36 22.13 15.89
N TYR A 512 21.23 21.19 15.53
CA TYR A 512 22.67 21.26 15.81
C TYR A 512 23.47 20.78 14.59
N VAL A 513 24.79 21.03 14.60
CA VAL A 513 25.74 20.57 13.59
C VAL A 513 26.85 19.80 14.29
N ASP A 514 27.11 18.56 13.87
CA ASP A 514 28.18 17.73 14.45
C ASP A 514 29.54 18.10 13.85
N LEU A 515 30.43 18.63 14.69
CA LEU A 515 31.78 19.10 14.32
C LEU A 515 32.90 18.16 14.81
N SER A 516 32.53 16.98 15.33
CA SER A 516 33.46 16.04 15.99
C SER A 516 33.90 14.86 15.11
N ARG A 517 33.29 14.68 13.92
CA ARG A 517 33.42 13.44 13.14
C ARG A 517 34.64 13.40 12.21
N ALA A 518 35.69 12.70 12.65
CA ALA A 518 36.91 12.46 11.87
C ALA A 518 36.66 11.83 10.49
N THR A 519 35.74 10.87 10.39
CA THR A 519 35.45 10.16 9.14
C THR A 519 34.89 11.08 8.05
N ILE A 520 34.01 12.03 8.41
CA ILE A 520 33.44 13.00 7.47
C ILE A 520 34.54 13.95 6.99
N LEU A 521 35.33 14.48 7.92
CA LEU A 521 36.45 15.38 7.60
C LEU A 521 37.45 14.71 6.66
N ARG A 522 37.86 13.47 6.97
CA ARG A 522 38.82 12.71 6.16
C ARG A 522 38.32 12.49 4.72
N ARG A 523 37.04 12.15 4.54
CA ARG A 523 36.44 11.99 3.20
C ARG A 523 36.53 13.29 2.40
N VAL A 524 36.22 14.43 3.01
CA VAL A 524 36.31 15.74 2.34
C VAL A 524 37.76 16.12 2.04
N LEU A 525 38.68 15.91 2.98
CA LEU A 525 40.12 16.13 2.81
C LEU A 525 40.66 15.34 1.61
N VAL A 526 40.37 14.03 1.55
CA VAL A 526 40.81 13.18 0.43
C VAL A 526 40.25 13.68 -0.90
N LYS A 527 38.96 14.02 -0.94
CA LYS A 527 38.33 14.52 -2.17
C LYS A 527 39.02 15.78 -2.67
N GLU A 528 39.31 16.72 -1.78
CA GLU A 528 39.92 18.00 -2.16
C GLU A 528 41.40 17.83 -2.54
N VAL A 529 42.16 16.99 -1.84
CA VAL A 529 43.54 16.67 -2.21
C VAL A 529 43.61 16.00 -3.58
N LEU A 530 42.74 15.02 -3.86
CA LEU A 530 42.67 14.39 -5.19
C LEU A 530 42.21 15.38 -6.26
N ARG A 531 41.25 16.27 -5.96
CA ARG A 531 40.81 17.32 -6.89
C ARG A 531 41.97 18.23 -7.28
N GLN A 532 42.72 18.74 -6.30
CA GLN A 532 43.88 19.60 -6.56
C GLN A 532 44.97 18.87 -7.36
N ALA A 533 45.27 17.62 -7.01
CA ALA A 533 46.24 16.82 -7.74
C ALA A 533 45.84 16.59 -9.20
N PHE A 534 44.60 16.16 -9.46
CA PHE A 534 44.11 15.90 -10.81
C PHE A 534 44.00 17.18 -11.64
N ASP A 535 43.61 18.30 -11.04
CA ASP A 535 43.54 19.61 -11.69
C ASP A 535 44.94 20.09 -12.11
N ALA A 536 45.89 20.09 -11.18
CA ALA A 536 47.27 20.51 -11.44
C ALA A 536 47.99 19.63 -12.46
N LEU A 537 47.66 18.34 -12.52
CA LEU A 537 48.22 17.39 -13.48
C LEU A 537 47.48 17.37 -14.84
N GLY A 538 46.41 18.14 -15.02
CA GLY A 538 45.59 18.15 -16.23
C GLY A 538 44.88 16.80 -16.50
N LEU A 539 44.58 16.04 -15.45
CA LEU A 539 43.98 14.70 -15.51
C LEU A 539 42.46 14.71 -15.34
N LEU A 540 41.85 15.87 -15.08
CA LEU A 540 40.41 16.01 -15.00
C LEU A 540 39.77 15.76 -16.37
N THR A 541 38.90 14.76 -16.45
CA THR A 541 38.18 14.44 -17.70
C THR A 541 36.94 15.32 -17.85
N GLY A 542 36.80 16.04 -18.97
CA GLY A 542 35.61 16.83 -19.28
C GLY A 542 34.35 15.96 -19.38
N SER A 543 33.43 16.16 -18.45
CA SER A 543 32.07 15.59 -18.42
C SER A 543 31.96 14.07 -18.65
N SER A 544 32.34 13.27 -17.66
CA SER A 544 31.73 11.94 -17.48
C SER A 544 30.59 12.05 -16.48
N ASP A 545 29.45 11.37 -16.73
CA ASP A 545 28.20 11.30 -15.93
C ASP A 545 28.36 10.96 -14.42
N SER A 546 29.58 10.88 -13.88
CA SER A 546 29.86 10.61 -12.47
C SER A 546 29.69 11.86 -11.61
N VAL A 547 28.61 11.88 -10.82
CA VAL A 547 28.31 12.90 -9.80
C VAL A 547 29.34 12.93 -8.65
N HIS A 548 30.24 11.94 -8.57
CA HIS A 548 31.22 11.80 -7.49
C HIS A 548 32.57 12.48 -7.80
N GLY A 549 32.83 12.87 -9.05
CA GLY A 549 34.03 13.61 -9.45
C GLY A 549 34.62 13.14 -10.79
N ALA A 550 35.50 13.94 -11.38
CA ALA A 550 36.06 13.73 -12.72
C ALA A 550 37.46 13.07 -12.70
N PHE A 551 37.62 11.98 -11.94
CA PHE A 551 38.91 11.28 -11.77
C PHE A 551 39.17 10.18 -12.83
N GLY A 552 38.40 10.15 -13.91
CA GLY A 552 38.53 9.13 -14.97
C GLY A 552 38.05 7.73 -14.56
N GLN A 553 38.57 6.72 -15.26
CA GLN A 553 38.21 5.30 -15.09
C GLN A 553 39.16 4.60 -14.10
N ALA A 554 38.64 3.66 -13.31
CA ALA A 554 39.44 2.89 -12.35
C ALA A 554 40.57 2.09 -13.03
N THR A 555 40.33 1.55 -14.23
CA THR A 555 41.33 0.85 -15.03
C THR A 555 42.49 1.74 -15.49
N GLY A 556 42.27 3.07 -15.56
CA GLY A 556 43.28 4.04 -15.91
C GLY A 556 44.20 4.44 -14.75
N TRP A 557 43.85 4.11 -13.50
CA TRP A 557 44.61 4.49 -12.31
C TRP A 557 46.06 3.95 -12.32
N ASN A 558 46.22 2.69 -12.73
CA ASN A 558 47.51 2.00 -12.81
C ASN A 558 48.14 2.07 -14.21
N GLN A 559 47.70 3.02 -15.04
CA GLN A 559 48.21 3.24 -16.40
C GLN A 559 48.76 4.65 -16.55
N PRO A 560 49.64 4.92 -17.52
CA PRO A 560 49.99 6.28 -17.91
C PRO A 560 48.75 7.07 -18.36
N PRO A 561 48.73 8.41 -18.22
CA PRO A 561 47.63 9.24 -18.69
C PRO A 561 47.30 9.01 -20.18
N ALA A 562 46.03 9.15 -20.54
CA ALA A 562 45.57 8.93 -21.91
C ALA A 562 46.36 9.77 -22.93
N GLY A 563 46.89 9.13 -23.96
CA GLY A 563 47.71 9.77 -25.00
C GLY A 563 49.22 9.79 -24.72
N VAL A 564 49.69 9.23 -23.58
CA VAL A 564 51.11 9.09 -23.25
C VAL A 564 51.54 7.62 -23.39
N ASN A 565 52.51 7.33 -24.26
CA ASN A 565 53.07 5.99 -24.44
C ASN A 565 54.30 5.80 -23.53
N GLY A 566 54.12 5.05 -22.43
CA GLY A 566 55.16 4.81 -21.42
C GLY A 566 55.42 6.02 -20.50
N GLY A 567 55.87 5.77 -19.28
CA GLY A 567 56.09 6.79 -18.24
C GLY A 567 55.32 6.49 -16.94
N PRO A 568 55.37 7.39 -15.95
CA PRO A 568 54.74 7.15 -14.66
C PRO A 568 53.22 7.10 -14.78
N THR A 569 52.64 6.12 -14.09
CA THR A 569 51.20 5.88 -13.96
C THR A 569 50.48 7.07 -13.31
N VAL A 570 49.17 7.15 -13.44
CA VAL A 570 48.35 8.16 -12.75
C VAL A 570 48.59 8.10 -11.23
N ALA A 571 48.63 6.90 -10.64
CA ALA A 571 48.93 6.70 -9.22
C ALA A 571 50.29 7.32 -8.80
N GLU A 572 51.35 7.07 -9.57
CA GLU A 572 52.69 7.60 -9.29
C GLU A 572 52.76 9.12 -9.44
N ARG A 573 52.08 9.68 -10.43
CA ARG A 573 52.00 11.14 -10.63
C ARG A 573 51.26 11.84 -9.50
N VAL A 574 50.13 11.26 -9.05
CA VAL A 574 49.37 11.79 -7.91
C VAL A 574 50.19 11.68 -6.63
N ASN A 575 50.88 10.57 -6.39
CA ASN A 575 51.77 10.44 -5.23
C ASN A 575 52.88 11.50 -5.26
N ALA A 576 53.56 11.66 -6.40
CA ALA A 576 54.60 12.67 -6.54
C ALA A 576 54.07 14.09 -6.31
N TRP A 577 52.86 14.40 -6.77
CA TRP A 577 52.21 15.68 -6.52
C TRP A 577 51.96 15.91 -5.02
N ILE A 578 51.43 14.92 -4.30
CA ILE A 578 51.17 15.03 -2.85
C ILE A 578 52.48 15.31 -2.10
N GLN A 579 53.56 14.58 -2.41
CA GLN A 579 54.85 14.77 -1.75
C GLN A 579 55.48 16.15 -2.06
N GLN A 580 55.24 16.70 -3.25
CA GLN A 580 55.80 18.00 -3.68
C GLN A 580 54.96 19.20 -3.21
N ASN A 581 53.68 19.00 -2.87
CA ASN A 581 52.73 20.06 -2.56
C ASN A 581 52.15 19.95 -1.14
N LEU A 582 52.95 19.46 -0.18
CA LEU A 582 52.54 19.35 1.23
C LEU A 582 51.93 20.64 1.82
N PRO A 583 52.44 21.86 1.53
CA PRO A 583 51.81 23.08 2.04
C PRO A 583 50.34 23.27 1.61
N ALA A 584 49.97 22.80 0.41
CA ALA A 584 48.57 22.86 -0.06
C ALA A 584 47.69 21.84 0.66
N VAL A 585 48.23 20.65 0.94
CA VAL A 585 47.56 19.60 1.72
C VAL A 585 47.35 20.07 3.17
N GLU A 586 48.37 20.68 3.78
CA GLU A 586 48.29 21.28 5.13
C GLU A 586 47.24 22.38 5.19
N HIS A 587 47.25 23.31 4.23
CA HIS A 587 46.25 24.37 4.14
C HIS A 587 44.82 23.82 4.05
N THR A 588 44.62 22.76 3.24
CA THR A 588 43.31 22.10 3.11
C THR A 588 42.87 21.45 4.42
N CYS A 589 43.79 20.77 5.11
CA CYS A 589 43.52 20.16 6.43
C CYS A 589 43.16 21.21 7.48
N ASP A 590 43.92 22.31 7.54
CA ASP A 590 43.71 23.41 8.47
C ASP A 590 42.37 24.12 8.24
N ALA A 591 42.00 24.32 6.97
CA ALA A 591 40.71 24.90 6.61
C ALA A 591 39.53 24.03 7.08
N LEU A 592 39.66 22.71 7.01
CA LEU A 592 38.63 21.78 7.48
C LEU A 592 38.58 21.67 9.01
N LEU A 593 39.71 21.88 9.69
CA LEU A 593 39.81 21.82 11.16
C LEU A 593 39.47 23.15 11.86
N ALA A 594 39.35 24.26 11.13
CA ALA A 594 39.21 25.60 11.70
C ALA A 594 38.04 25.77 12.69
N PHE A 595 36.97 24.99 12.54
CA PHE A 595 35.79 24.99 13.42
C PHE A 595 35.47 23.58 13.96
N ALA A 596 36.44 22.67 13.94
CA ALA A 596 36.27 21.33 14.50
C ALA A 596 36.38 21.35 16.03
N GLU A 597 35.84 20.32 16.69
CA GLU A 597 36.01 20.13 18.13
C GLU A 597 37.50 19.88 18.51
N PRO A 598 37.93 20.24 19.74
CA PRO A 598 39.33 20.13 20.17
C PRO A 598 39.96 18.75 19.99
N GLU A 599 39.20 17.68 20.21
CA GLU A 599 39.67 16.29 20.06
C GLU A 599 40.03 15.97 18.61
N LEU A 600 39.30 16.56 17.65
CA LEU A 600 39.55 16.35 16.23
C LEU A 600 40.73 17.21 15.74
N ILE A 601 40.86 18.43 16.28
CA ILE A 601 42.03 19.29 16.03
C ILE A 601 43.33 18.58 16.44
N GLN A 602 43.33 17.84 17.53
CA GLN A 602 44.49 17.07 17.98
C GLN A 602 44.92 15.96 17.00
N GLN A 603 44.03 15.50 16.11
CA GLN A 603 44.33 14.46 15.11
C GLN A 603 44.98 15.01 13.83
N ARG A 604 45.28 16.32 13.76
CA ARG A 604 45.88 16.97 12.58
C ARG A 604 47.11 16.23 12.05
N SER A 605 48.05 15.85 12.91
CA SER A 605 49.28 15.15 12.52
C SER A 605 49.00 13.80 11.89
N ASP A 606 48.01 13.09 12.41
CA ASP A 606 47.67 11.73 11.97
C ASP A 606 46.98 11.78 10.61
N LEU A 607 46.09 12.77 10.39
CA LEU A 607 45.45 13.01 9.10
C LEU A 607 46.46 13.33 8.00
N LEU A 608 47.45 14.18 8.28
CA LEU A 608 48.48 14.55 7.32
C LEU A 608 49.42 13.39 7.01
N THR A 609 49.86 12.65 8.05
CA THR A 609 50.67 11.44 7.89
C THR A 609 49.94 10.42 7.02
N TRP A 610 48.65 10.21 7.28
CA TRP A 610 47.84 9.26 6.53
C TRP A 610 47.67 9.66 5.05
N VAL A 611 47.42 10.95 4.76
CA VAL A 611 47.34 11.43 3.36
C VAL A 611 48.67 11.26 2.63
N ARG A 612 49.79 11.49 3.31
CA ARG A 612 51.13 11.38 2.74
C ARG A 612 51.52 9.93 2.44
N ASP A 613 51.26 9.02 3.37
CA ASP A 613 51.88 7.68 3.35
C ASP A 613 50.92 6.58 2.87
N GLU A 614 49.61 6.75 3.05
CA GLU A 614 48.64 5.67 2.86
C GLU A 614 47.57 5.95 1.79
N LEU A 615 47.28 7.21 1.48
CA LEU A 615 46.17 7.56 0.58
C LEU A 615 46.28 6.89 -0.79
N VAL A 616 47.42 7.03 -1.47
CA VAL A 616 47.60 6.47 -2.83
C VAL A 616 47.51 4.94 -2.82
N THR A 617 48.11 4.30 -1.81
CA THR A 617 48.01 2.84 -1.62
C THR A 617 46.56 2.42 -1.48
N LYS A 618 45.78 3.11 -0.64
CA LYS A 618 44.36 2.81 -0.43
C LYS A 618 43.52 3.01 -1.69
N VAL A 619 43.79 4.06 -2.47
CA VAL A 619 43.14 4.28 -3.77
C VAL A 619 43.47 3.14 -4.74
N SER A 620 44.72 2.69 -4.78
CA SER A 620 45.16 1.56 -5.62
C SER A 620 44.49 0.25 -5.24
N ASP A 621 44.37 -0.05 -3.94
CA ASP A 621 43.66 -1.24 -3.45
C ASP A 621 42.21 -1.23 -3.95
N ILE A 622 41.51 -0.11 -3.76
CA ILE A 622 40.11 0.04 -4.18
C ILE A 622 39.99 -0.03 -5.71
N ALA A 623 40.88 0.63 -6.46
CA ALA A 623 40.87 0.63 -7.92
C ALA A 623 41.05 -0.78 -8.51
N ASN A 624 41.79 -1.65 -7.82
CA ASN A 624 42.06 -3.03 -8.25
C ASN A 624 41.09 -4.06 -7.68
N ASP A 625 40.36 -3.72 -6.61
CA ASP A 625 39.48 -4.67 -5.94
C ASP A 625 38.30 -5.07 -6.86
N PRO A 626 38.15 -6.38 -7.18
CA PRO A 626 37.07 -6.86 -8.03
C PRO A 626 35.69 -6.79 -7.38
N VAL A 627 35.60 -6.56 -6.05
CA VAL A 627 34.32 -6.37 -5.34
C VAL A 627 33.58 -5.13 -5.84
N TYR A 628 34.31 -4.06 -6.22
CA TYR A 628 33.69 -2.86 -6.75
C TYR A 628 33.51 -2.96 -8.27
N VAL A 629 32.26 -2.89 -8.73
CA VAL A 629 31.89 -3.09 -10.14
C VAL A 629 31.86 -1.80 -10.96
N GLN A 630 32.00 -0.63 -10.31
CA GLN A 630 31.93 0.67 -10.95
C GLN A 630 33.16 0.93 -11.82
N SER A 631 32.93 1.51 -12.99
CA SER A 631 33.97 1.83 -13.98
C SER A 631 34.65 3.16 -13.67
N SER A 632 33.90 4.17 -13.24
CA SER A 632 34.44 5.46 -12.79
C SER A 632 35.21 5.31 -11.47
N LEU A 633 36.43 5.86 -11.42
CA LEU A 633 37.27 5.81 -10.22
C LEU A 633 36.62 6.56 -9.06
N SER A 634 36.05 7.75 -9.30
CA SER A 634 35.42 8.55 -8.25
C SER A 634 34.19 7.87 -7.64
N GLU A 635 33.36 7.23 -8.47
CA GLU A 635 32.21 6.44 -8.01
C GLU A 635 32.67 5.22 -7.20
N ARG A 636 33.73 4.54 -7.68
CA ARG A 636 34.34 3.40 -6.98
C ARG A 636 34.87 3.79 -5.60
N LEU A 637 35.61 4.89 -5.50
CA LEU A 637 36.16 5.40 -4.24
C LEU A 637 35.07 5.88 -3.28
N ALA A 638 33.97 6.45 -3.79
CA ALA A 638 32.81 6.80 -2.98
C ALA A 638 32.07 5.55 -2.48
N ASN A 639 31.92 4.51 -3.32
CA ASN A 639 31.37 3.21 -2.93
C ASN A 639 32.26 2.43 -1.96
N ALA A 640 33.56 2.76 -1.86
CA ALA A 640 34.48 2.21 -0.86
C ALA A 640 34.61 3.08 0.41
N GLY A 641 33.85 4.17 0.51
CA GLY A 641 33.84 5.06 1.69
C GLY A 641 35.02 6.02 1.80
N LEU A 642 35.90 6.08 0.78
CA LEU A 642 37.06 6.96 0.76
C LEU A 642 36.70 8.40 0.36
N LEU A 643 35.69 8.55 -0.50
CA LEU A 643 35.11 9.85 -0.88
C LEU A 643 33.72 10.02 -0.29
N PRO A 644 33.23 11.28 -0.13
CA PRO A 644 31.84 11.53 0.22
C PRO A 644 30.91 10.90 -0.82
N MET A 645 29.98 10.08 -0.35
CA MET A 645 28.87 9.62 -1.17
C MET A 645 27.90 10.78 -1.31
N PHE A 646 27.72 11.28 -2.53
CA PHE A 646 26.62 12.20 -2.82
C PHE A 646 25.31 11.46 -2.54
N GLY A 647 24.30 12.12 -1.96
CA GLY A 647 23.00 11.51 -1.59
C GLY A 647 22.16 11.01 -2.77
N PHE A 648 22.76 10.75 -3.93
CA PHE A 648 22.13 10.09 -5.05
C PHE A 648 22.11 8.57 -4.82
N PRO A 649 20.97 7.90 -5.04
CA PRO A 649 20.84 6.48 -4.77
C PRO A 649 21.73 5.61 -5.69
N THR A 650 22.87 5.14 -5.20
CA THR A 650 23.75 4.19 -5.91
C THR A 650 23.14 2.76 -5.96
N ARG A 651 22.22 2.47 -5.03
CA ARG A 651 21.55 1.17 -4.87
C ARG A 651 20.13 1.14 -5.43
N THR A 652 19.72 2.19 -6.13
CA THR A 652 18.41 2.21 -6.79
C THR A 652 18.34 1.15 -7.89
N ARG A 653 17.20 0.48 -7.95
CA ARG A 653 16.81 -0.47 -8.98
C ARG A 653 15.56 0.01 -9.66
N TYR A 654 15.55 -0.10 -10.98
CA TYR A 654 14.38 0.19 -11.80
C TYR A 654 13.54 -1.07 -12.01
N LEU A 655 12.23 -0.93 -11.90
CA LEU A 655 11.26 -1.79 -12.53
C LEU A 655 10.88 -1.14 -13.86
N PHE A 656 11.28 -1.75 -14.97
CA PHE A 656 10.87 -1.34 -16.32
C PHE A 656 9.49 -1.91 -16.60
N HIS A 657 8.51 -1.04 -16.87
CA HIS A 657 7.17 -1.45 -17.27
C HIS A 657 6.84 -1.16 -18.74
N GLY A 658 7.76 -0.49 -19.44
CA GLY A 658 7.81 -0.37 -20.89
C GLY A 658 9.22 -0.57 -21.45
N ASP A 659 9.35 -0.66 -22.77
CA ASP A 659 10.61 -0.96 -23.46
C ASP A 659 11.50 0.29 -23.53
N PRO A 660 12.59 0.38 -22.74
CA PRO A 660 13.38 1.59 -22.62
C PRO A 660 14.15 1.92 -23.91
N ARG A 661 14.34 0.96 -24.83
CA ARG A 661 15.02 1.18 -26.12
C ARG A 661 14.28 2.16 -27.03
N ARG A 662 13.02 2.44 -26.74
CA ARG A 662 12.18 3.41 -27.45
C ARG A 662 12.28 4.82 -26.86
N SER A 663 12.88 4.95 -25.67
CA SER A 663 13.03 6.23 -24.99
C SER A 663 14.19 7.04 -25.56
N ARG A 664 14.01 8.37 -25.61
CA ARG A 664 15.10 9.33 -25.89
C ARG A 664 15.70 9.93 -24.61
N GLU A 665 15.02 9.76 -23.48
CA GLU A 665 15.39 10.31 -22.17
C GLU A 665 15.83 9.17 -21.23
N TRP A 666 16.72 9.49 -20.28
CA TRP A 666 17.18 8.57 -19.23
C TRP A 666 17.14 9.27 -17.86
N PRO A 667 16.56 8.65 -16.82
CA PRO A 667 15.85 7.37 -16.82
C PRO A 667 14.58 7.39 -17.72
N PRO A 668 14.12 6.23 -18.24
CA PRO A 668 12.94 6.18 -19.10
C PRO A 668 11.65 6.50 -18.33
N LYS A 669 10.66 7.09 -19.01
CA LYS A 669 9.32 7.39 -18.45
C LYS A 669 8.62 6.15 -17.87
N GLU A 670 8.65 5.04 -18.60
CA GLU A 670 7.96 3.81 -18.18
C GLU A 670 8.78 2.98 -17.15
N THR A 671 9.22 3.64 -16.07
CA THR A 671 9.97 3.00 -14.97
C THR A 671 9.47 3.40 -13.59
N VAL A 672 9.78 2.57 -12.59
CA VAL A 672 9.61 2.84 -11.16
C VAL A 672 10.90 2.50 -10.45
N ASP A 673 11.42 3.39 -9.60
CA ASP A 673 12.69 3.22 -8.90
C ASP A 673 12.49 2.86 -7.41
N ARG A 674 13.33 1.97 -6.85
CA ARG A 674 13.40 1.70 -5.40
C ARG A 674 14.81 1.33 -4.98
N ASP A 675 15.17 1.61 -3.71
CA ASP A 675 16.37 1.04 -3.10
C ASP A 675 16.33 -0.50 -3.15
N LEU A 676 17.48 -1.13 -3.38
CA LEU A 676 17.59 -2.58 -3.57
C LEU A 676 16.96 -3.39 -2.43
N ASP A 677 17.09 -2.95 -1.17
CA ASP A 677 16.53 -3.67 -0.01
C ASP A 677 15.00 -3.80 -0.09
N LEU A 678 14.34 -2.78 -0.66
CA LEU A 678 12.91 -2.78 -0.91
C LEU A 678 12.55 -3.43 -2.25
N ALA A 679 13.38 -3.21 -3.27
CA ALA A 679 13.15 -3.71 -4.64
C ALA A 679 13.10 -5.24 -4.68
N ILE A 680 13.96 -5.94 -3.92
CA ILE A 680 13.93 -7.41 -3.86
C ILE A 680 12.65 -7.99 -3.28
N SER A 681 11.77 -7.17 -2.69
CA SER A 681 10.41 -7.54 -2.30
C SER A 681 9.35 -6.95 -3.23
N GLN A 682 9.40 -5.64 -3.47
CA GLN A 682 8.35 -4.92 -4.21
C GLN A 682 8.37 -5.23 -5.71
N PHE A 683 9.55 -5.53 -6.27
CA PHE A 683 9.73 -5.84 -7.69
C PHE A 683 10.10 -7.30 -7.93
N ALA A 684 10.03 -8.14 -6.89
CA ALA A 684 10.24 -9.58 -7.06
C ALA A 684 9.23 -10.16 -8.05
N PRO A 685 9.60 -11.19 -8.85
CA PRO A 685 8.65 -11.86 -9.74
C PRO A 685 7.37 -12.29 -9.00
N GLY A 686 6.21 -11.97 -9.59
CA GLY A 686 4.88 -12.16 -8.99
C GLY A 686 4.40 -11.01 -8.09
N ALA A 687 5.26 -10.03 -7.78
CA ALA A 687 4.84 -8.83 -7.05
C ALA A 687 4.16 -7.83 -7.98
N GLU A 688 3.15 -7.14 -7.46
CA GLU A 688 2.39 -6.13 -8.17
C GLU A 688 2.77 -4.72 -7.70
N THR A 689 2.81 -3.77 -8.63
CA THR A 689 3.10 -2.35 -8.38
C THR A 689 2.03 -1.51 -9.06
N VAL A 690 1.36 -0.64 -8.31
CA VAL A 690 0.38 0.31 -8.84
C VAL A 690 1.09 1.59 -9.27
N LYS A 691 0.84 2.03 -10.51
CA LYS A 691 1.28 3.32 -11.07
C LYS A 691 0.15 3.85 -11.97
N ASP A 692 -0.20 5.13 -11.85
CA ASP A 692 -1.14 5.83 -12.75
C ASP A 692 -2.49 5.11 -12.96
N GLY A 693 -3.03 4.50 -11.89
CA GLY A 693 -4.32 3.79 -11.92
C GLY A 693 -4.28 2.37 -12.46
N VAL A 694 -3.12 1.86 -12.88
CA VAL A 694 -2.95 0.49 -13.38
C VAL A 694 -2.02 -0.33 -12.51
N VAL A 695 -2.22 -1.64 -12.56
CA VAL A 695 -1.41 -2.66 -11.88
C VAL A 695 -0.39 -3.21 -12.86
N HIS A 696 0.88 -3.14 -12.46
CA HIS A 696 2.02 -3.70 -13.16
C HIS A 696 2.58 -4.88 -12.36
N ALA A 697 2.55 -6.07 -12.94
CA ALA A 697 3.13 -7.27 -12.33
C ALA A 697 4.58 -7.48 -12.81
N ALA A 698 5.51 -7.59 -11.86
CA ALA A 698 6.89 -7.95 -12.14
C ALA A 698 6.95 -9.43 -12.53
N VAL A 699 7.65 -9.75 -13.62
CA VAL A 699 7.79 -11.13 -14.12
C VAL A 699 9.22 -11.63 -14.08
N GLY A 700 10.19 -10.73 -13.87
CA GLY A 700 11.58 -11.07 -14.05
C GLY A 700 12.57 -9.93 -13.80
N VAL A 701 13.79 -10.16 -14.24
CA VAL A 701 14.90 -9.20 -14.15
C VAL A 701 15.39 -8.79 -15.53
N ALA A 702 15.63 -7.49 -15.69
CA ALA A 702 16.21 -6.87 -16.87
C ALA A 702 16.92 -5.59 -16.48
N TYR A 703 17.97 -5.23 -17.22
CA TYR A 703 18.64 -3.96 -17.03
C TYR A 703 19.14 -3.42 -18.37
N TYR A 704 19.16 -2.10 -18.48
CA TYR A 704 19.54 -1.37 -19.68
C TYR A 704 20.47 -0.24 -19.28
N GLU A 705 21.36 0.14 -20.19
CA GLU A 705 22.25 1.28 -20.00
C GLU A 705 22.35 2.11 -21.27
N ARG A 706 22.61 3.39 -21.10
CA ARG A 706 22.82 4.31 -22.21
C ARG A 706 24.29 4.23 -22.65
N ARG A 707 24.54 3.77 -23.89
CA ARG A 707 25.85 3.83 -24.54
C ARG A 707 25.79 4.84 -25.69
N GLY A 708 26.28 6.05 -25.43
CA GLY A 708 26.16 7.18 -26.35
C GLY A 708 24.70 7.61 -26.55
N GLN A 709 24.20 7.55 -27.78
CA GLN A 709 22.79 7.84 -28.10
C GLN A 709 21.88 6.60 -28.07
N GLN A 710 22.43 5.40 -27.87
CA GLN A 710 21.67 4.16 -27.89
C GLN A 710 21.46 3.63 -26.47
N ILE A 711 20.30 3.01 -26.24
CA ILE A 711 20.00 2.27 -25.01
C ILE A 711 20.14 0.79 -25.36
N VAL A 712 21.03 0.10 -24.66
CA VAL A 712 21.33 -1.32 -24.91
C VAL A 712 21.00 -2.15 -23.67
N PRO A 713 20.47 -3.37 -23.85
CA PRO A 713 20.32 -4.30 -22.74
C PRO A 713 21.69 -4.72 -22.21
N VAL A 714 21.81 -4.81 -20.88
CA VAL A 714 23.02 -5.28 -20.21
C VAL A 714 22.96 -6.79 -20.08
N SER A 715 24.07 -7.46 -20.42
CA SER A 715 24.16 -8.90 -20.29
C SER A 715 24.10 -9.35 -18.82
N ASN A 716 23.43 -10.47 -18.58
CA ASN A 716 23.27 -11.08 -17.26
C ASN A 716 22.80 -10.09 -16.16
N PRO A 717 21.56 -9.56 -16.24
CA PRO A 717 21.02 -8.64 -15.23
C PRO A 717 20.83 -9.27 -13.83
N LEU A 718 20.85 -10.60 -13.72
CA LEU A 718 20.86 -11.33 -12.43
C LEU A 718 22.17 -11.12 -11.65
N GLY A 719 23.25 -10.72 -12.32
CA GLY A 719 24.59 -10.67 -11.75
C GLY A 719 25.21 -12.05 -11.57
N ALA A 720 26.42 -12.10 -10.99
CA ALA A 720 27.06 -13.36 -10.63
C ALA A 720 26.32 -14.01 -9.45
N PRO A 721 26.08 -15.33 -9.48
CA PRO A 721 25.46 -16.03 -8.36
C PRO A 721 26.39 -15.97 -7.15
N THR A 722 25.86 -15.52 -6.01
CA THR A 722 26.60 -15.49 -4.75
C THR A 722 26.05 -16.57 -3.83
N PRO A 723 26.81 -17.62 -3.50
CA PRO A 723 26.33 -18.68 -2.61
C PRO A 723 26.05 -18.13 -1.20
N LEU A 724 24.90 -18.50 -0.66
CA LEU A 724 24.42 -18.12 0.67
C LEU A 724 23.93 -19.38 1.40
N GLY A 725 24.55 -19.71 2.53
CA GLY A 725 24.07 -20.77 3.40
C GLY A 725 22.97 -20.25 4.32
N THR A 726 21.84 -20.94 4.42
CA THR A 726 20.74 -20.57 5.33
C THR A 726 20.31 -21.78 6.15
N CYS A 727 20.16 -21.63 7.46
CA CYS A 727 19.65 -22.70 8.33
C CYS A 727 18.21 -22.44 8.74
N ARG A 728 17.29 -23.38 8.52
CA ARG A 728 15.89 -23.22 8.98
C ARG A 728 15.74 -23.40 10.49
N THR A 729 16.60 -24.20 11.10
CA THR A 729 16.58 -24.54 12.53
C THR A 729 17.08 -23.41 13.43
N CYS A 730 18.28 -22.88 13.18
CA CYS A 730 18.83 -21.78 13.99
C CYS A 730 18.84 -20.42 13.29
N GLN A 731 18.33 -20.33 12.05
CA GLN A 731 18.27 -19.09 11.26
C GLN A 731 19.61 -18.44 10.90
N ALA A 732 20.74 -19.10 11.19
CA ALA A 732 22.08 -18.68 10.80
C ALA A 732 22.18 -18.50 9.28
N VAL A 733 22.91 -17.47 8.87
CA VAL A 733 23.17 -17.17 7.46
C VAL A 733 24.66 -17.02 7.25
N VAL A 734 25.19 -17.77 6.29
CA VAL A 734 26.62 -17.83 5.99
C VAL A 734 26.86 -17.26 4.61
N LEU A 735 27.71 -16.24 4.52
CA LEU A 735 28.12 -15.58 3.28
C LEU A 735 29.53 -16.07 2.91
N GLY A 736 29.76 -16.43 1.65
CA GLY A 736 31.12 -16.68 1.16
C GLY A 736 31.20 -17.59 -0.07
N PRO A 737 32.19 -17.39 -0.96
CA PRO A 737 32.26 -18.04 -2.28
C PRO A 737 32.55 -19.55 -2.26
N ALA A 738 32.88 -20.14 -1.10
CA ALA A 738 33.36 -21.52 -0.97
C ALA A 738 32.54 -22.37 0.03
N LEU A 739 31.23 -22.15 0.13
CA LEU A 739 30.37 -22.98 0.97
C LEU A 739 30.27 -24.41 0.40
N GLN A 740 30.83 -25.39 1.12
CA GLN A 740 30.78 -26.82 0.76
C GLN A 740 30.13 -27.69 1.85
N THR A 741 29.61 -27.11 2.93
CA THR A 741 29.06 -27.85 4.07
C THR A 741 27.58 -28.17 3.87
N THR A 742 27.19 -29.42 4.15
CA THR A 742 25.77 -29.85 4.15
C THR A 742 25.09 -29.70 5.52
N LEU A 743 25.87 -29.52 6.58
CA LEU A 743 25.38 -29.26 7.93
C LEU A 743 25.56 -27.78 8.27
N CYS A 744 24.66 -27.25 9.10
CA CYS A 744 24.80 -25.88 9.59
C CYS A 744 26.09 -25.74 10.42
N PRO A 745 26.98 -24.77 10.11
CA PRO A 745 28.23 -24.60 10.88
C PRO A 745 28.02 -24.12 12.32
N VAL A 746 26.81 -23.65 12.66
CA VAL A 746 26.46 -23.17 14.00
C VAL A 746 25.79 -24.26 14.83
N CYS A 747 24.68 -24.83 14.34
CA CYS A 747 23.88 -25.80 15.11
C CYS A 747 24.04 -27.25 14.69
N ASN A 748 24.85 -27.55 13.66
CA ASN A 748 25.01 -28.87 13.05
C ASN A 748 23.70 -29.51 12.53
N SER A 749 22.62 -28.73 12.35
CA SER A 749 21.37 -29.23 11.78
C SER A 749 21.53 -29.57 10.30
N PRO A 750 20.87 -30.65 9.83
CA PRO A 750 20.78 -30.97 8.40
C PRO A 750 19.85 -30.04 7.62
N ASP A 751 19.07 -29.18 8.29
CA ASP A 751 18.18 -28.20 7.66
C ASP A 751 18.94 -26.94 7.18
N PHE A 752 20.20 -27.15 6.75
CA PHE A 752 21.06 -26.12 6.19
C PHE A 752 21.09 -26.25 4.68
N GLU A 753 20.77 -25.15 4.00
CA GLU A 753 20.64 -25.11 2.56
C GLU A 753 21.51 -24.00 1.98
N ILE A 754 22.30 -24.34 0.95
CA ILE A 754 23.04 -23.35 0.16
C ILE A 754 22.14 -22.91 -0.99
N VAL A 755 21.82 -21.62 -1.01
CA VAL A 755 21.01 -20.97 -2.02
C VAL A 755 21.87 -20.00 -2.81
N GLN A 756 21.70 -19.96 -4.13
CA GLN A 756 22.37 -18.97 -4.97
C GLN A 756 21.62 -17.64 -4.88
N LEU A 757 22.29 -16.59 -4.40
CA LEU A 757 21.73 -15.25 -4.29
C LEU A 757 22.03 -14.46 -5.55
N ALA A 758 21.01 -13.79 -6.09
CA ALA A 758 21.13 -12.77 -7.11
C ALA A 758 20.99 -11.38 -6.46
N GLN A 759 21.83 -10.43 -6.89
CA GLN A 759 21.62 -9.00 -6.65
C GLN A 759 21.23 -8.36 -7.99
N PRO A 760 19.92 -8.37 -8.37
CA PRO A 760 19.51 -7.92 -9.69
C PRO A 760 19.91 -6.48 -9.95
N ARG A 761 20.31 -6.18 -11.19
CA ARG A 761 20.58 -4.80 -11.65
C ARG A 761 19.30 -4.02 -11.95
N GLY A 762 18.21 -4.73 -12.26
CA GLY A 762 16.89 -4.16 -12.49
C GLY A 762 15.84 -5.26 -12.65
N PHE A 763 14.59 -4.85 -12.71
CA PHE A 763 13.41 -5.70 -12.78
C PHE A 763 12.58 -5.35 -14.01
N SER A 764 11.78 -6.30 -14.51
CA SER A 764 10.91 -6.07 -15.65
C SER A 764 9.51 -6.60 -15.38
N THR A 765 8.51 -5.88 -15.87
CA THR A 765 7.18 -6.44 -16.10
C THR A 765 7.16 -7.19 -17.43
N TRP A 766 6.05 -7.87 -17.70
CA TRP A 766 5.74 -8.27 -19.06
C TRP A 766 5.19 -7.06 -19.80
N PHE A 767 5.98 -6.47 -20.70
CA PHE A 767 5.63 -5.18 -21.30
C PHE A 767 4.25 -5.22 -21.96
N ARG A 768 3.48 -4.14 -21.75
CA ARG A 768 2.09 -4.00 -22.23
C ARG A 768 1.10 -4.95 -21.57
N ALA A 769 1.52 -5.72 -20.57
CA ALA A 769 0.63 -6.51 -19.73
C ALA A 769 0.37 -5.77 -18.41
N TYR A 770 -0.68 -4.96 -18.41
CA TYR A 770 -1.19 -4.26 -17.24
C TYR A 770 -2.72 -4.36 -17.21
N TRP A 771 -3.33 -4.10 -16.05
CA TRP A 771 -4.78 -4.01 -15.90
C TRP A 771 -5.16 -2.86 -14.97
N ASP A 772 -6.38 -2.36 -15.08
CA ASP A 772 -6.90 -1.31 -14.20
C ASP A 772 -6.94 -1.78 -12.74
N PHE A 773 -6.64 -0.87 -11.82
CA PHE A 773 -6.76 -1.13 -10.39
C PHE A 773 -8.24 -1.17 -9.99
N ASP A 774 -8.69 -2.31 -9.43
CA ASP A 774 -10.09 -2.57 -9.09
C ASP A 774 -10.41 -2.43 -7.57
N GLY A 775 -9.43 -2.01 -6.78
CA GLY A 775 -9.54 -1.87 -5.32
C GLY A 775 -9.18 -3.13 -4.53
N ILE A 776 -8.93 -4.26 -5.19
CA ILE A 776 -8.46 -5.50 -4.55
C ILE A 776 -6.96 -5.60 -4.79
N PHE A 777 -6.20 -5.81 -3.71
CA PHE A 777 -4.74 -5.95 -3.81
C PHE A 777 -4.22 -6.95 -2.78
N GLU A 778 -3.62 -8.04 -3.27
CA GLU A 778 -3.01 -9.08 -2.46
C GLU A 778 -1.49 -8.88 -2.39
N TRP A 779 -0.99 -8.27 -1.31
CA TRP A 779 0.46 -8.33 -1.08
C TRP A 779 0.88 -8.22 0.39
N THR A 780 1.93 -8.99 0.70
CA THR A 780 2.76 -8.89 1.92
C THR A 780 4.24 -8.93 1.50
N PRO A 781 5.10 -8.01 1.99
CA PRO A 781 6.54 -8.08 1.75
C PRO A 781 7.13 -9.39 2.27
N ARG A 782 8.10 -9.97 1.53
CA ARG A 782 8.68 -11.30 1.82
C ARG A 782 10.20 -11.31 2.03
N ALA A 783 10.88 -10.17 2.06
CA ALA A 783 12.29 -10.12 2.42
C ALA A 783 12.52 -10.47 3.90
N SER A 784 13.67 -11.10 4.16
CA SER A 784 14.17 -11.38 5.49
C SER A 784 14.52 -10.08 6.20
N ARG A 785 14.75 -10.19 7.51
CA ARG A 785 15.38 -9.11 8.28
C ARG A 785 16.87 -9.04 7.94
N PRO A 786 17.58 -7.95 8.31
CA PRO A 786 19.04 -7.87 8.19
C PRO A 786 19.71 -9.06 8.90
N LYS A 787 20.66 -9.70 8.22
CA LYS A 787 21.45 -10.82 8.73
C LYS A 787 22.93 -10.61 8.40
N THR A 788 23.83 -11.21 9.17
CA THR A 788 25.29 -11.17 8.94
C THR A 788 25.93 -12.52 9.27
N ASN A 789 27.18 -12.71 8.86
CA ASN A 789 27.92 -13.97 9.00
C ASN A 789 28.08 -14.37 10.49
N PRO A 790 28.06 -15.68 10.82
CA PRO A 790 28.25 -16.16 12.19
C PRO A 790 29.73 -16.33 12.55
N ASP A 791 30.67 -15.85 11.71
CA ASP A 791 32.10 -16.07 11.87
C ASP A 791 32.58 -15.75 13.29
N ILE A 792 33.42 -16.63 13.83
CA ILE A 792 34.02 -16.47 15.15
C ILE A 792 35.04 -15.34 15.05
N GLN A 793 34.60 -14.14 15.43
CA GLN A 793 35.46 -12.99 15.61
C GLN A 793 36.10 -13.04 17.00
N GLN A 794 37.31 -12.51 17.14
CA GLN A 794 37.93 -12.36 18.45
C GLN A 794 37.19 -11.26 19.23
N MET A 795 36.16 -11.67 19.97
CA MET A 795 35.36 -10.77 20.80
C MET A 795 36.20 -10.26 21.97
N ARG A 796 36.04 -8.98 22.30
CA ARG A 796 36.58 -8.38 23.52
C ARG A 796 35.56 -8.55 24.64
N LEU A 797 36.04 -8.82 25.85
CA LEU A 797 35.20 -8.93 27.04
C LEU A 797 35.17 -7.59 27.78
N LEU A 798 33.97 -7.15 28.13
CA LEU A 798 33.71 -6.02 29.01
C LEU A 798 32.62 -6.43 30.00
N ALA A 799 33.01 -6.64 31.26
CA ALA A 799 32.15 -7.24 32.28
C ALA A 799 31.57 -8.60 31.83
N ASN A 800 30.24 -8.75 31.68
CA ASN A 800 29.62 -9.95 31.11
C ASN A 800 29.24 -9.79 29.62
N CYS A 801 29.57 -8.65 29.01
CA CYS A 801 29.31 -8.37 27.60
C CYS A 801 30.53 -8.73 26.77
N GLU A 802 30.35 -9.58 25.77
CA GLU A 802 31.33 -9.76 24.71
C GLU A 802 30.94 -8.91 23.51
N PHE A 803 31.90 -8.24 22.92
CA PHE A 803 31.63 -7.40 21.76
C PHE A 803 32.74 -7.46 20.70
N TRP A 804 32.35 -7.16 19.47
CA TRP A 804 33.27 -6.97 18.36
C TRP A 804 32.73 -5.86 17.46
N SER A 805 33.64 -5.08 16.88
CA SER A 805 33.29 -4.03 15.93
C SER A 805 34.22 -4.10 14.74
N GLY A 806 33.67 -3.82 13.56
CA GLY A 806 34.41 -3.75 12.31
C GLY A 806 33.48 -3.71 11.12
N GLU A 807 34.06 -3.67 9.93
CA GLU A 807 33.28 -3.78 8.70
C GLU A 807 32.87 -5.24 8.45
N ALA A 808 31.59 -5.45 8.13
CA ALA A 808 31.09 -6.75 7.71
C ALA A 808 29.96 -6.61 6.68
N ASP A 809 29.67 -7.72 6.01
CA ASP A 809 28.54 -7.82 5.10
C ASP A 809 27.25 -8.05 5.88
N VAL A 810 26.27 -7.18 5.63
CA VAL A 810 24.89 -7.30 6.09
C VAL A 810 24.02 -7.60 4.88
N CYS A 811 23.21 -8.65 4.95
CA CYS A 811 22.35 -9.07 3.86
C CYS A 811 20.86 -9.07 4.23
N VAL A 812 20.04 -8.82 3.21
CA VAL A 812 18.58 -8.95 3.21
C VAL A 812 18.23 -9.91 2.08
N VAL A 813 17.42 -10.93 2.36
CA VAL A 813 17.20 -12.04 1.43
C VAL A 813 15.70 -12.28 1.24
N ASN A 814 15.25 -12.34 0.00
CA ASN A 814 13.94 -12.85 -0.38
C ASN A 814 14.11 -14.20 -1.07
N ASP A 815 13.80 -15.27 -0.35
CA ASP A 815 13.88 -16.66 -0.82
C ASP A 815 12.52 -17.21 -1.29
N ASN A 816 11.51 -16.34 -1.45
CA ASN A 816 10.14 -16.72 -1.83
C ASN A 816 9.53 -17.78 -0.88
N ALA A 817 9.70 -17.60 0.44
CA ALA A 817 9.26 -18.55 1.46
C ALA A 817 9.90 -19.94 1.29
N GLY A 818 11.20 -19.95 0.99
CA GLY A 818 11.99 -21.16 0.74
C GLY A 818 11.77 -21.81 -0.64
N ARG A 819 10.85 -21.29 -1.49
CA ARG A 819 10.61 -21.83 -2.85
C ARG A 819 11.64 -21.37 -3.88
N LYS A 820 12.36 -20.27 -3.61
CA LYS A 820 13.29 -19.59 -4.52
C LYS A 820 12.58 -19.11 -5.80
N PHE A 821 13.34 -18.57 -6.75
CA PHE A 821 12.85 -18.13 -8.06
C PHE A 821 13.58 -18.92 -9.16
N GLU A 822 12.84 -19.65 -9.99
CA GLU A 822 13.36 -20.30 -11.19
C GLU A 822 13.31 -19.33 -12.37
N PHE A 823 14.46 -18.78 -12.77
CA PHE A 823 14.58 -17.84 -13.87
C PHE A 823 14.91 -18.56 -15.18
N ARG A 824 14.21 -18.18 -16.26
CA ARG A 824 14.45 -18.65 -17.63
C ARG A 824 14.76 -17.48 -18.54
N LYS A 825 15.81 -17.60 -19.37
CA LYS A 825 16.20 -16.55 -20.32
C LYS A 825 15.27 -16.55 -21.54
N LEU A 826 14.86 -15.36 -21.98
CA LEU A 826 14.08 -15.19 -23.20
C LEU A 826 14.97 -15.25 -24.45
N VAL A 827 14.46 -15.82 -25.54
CA VAL A 827 15.17 -15.86 -26.83
C VAL A 827 15.43 -14.43 -27.34
N GLY A 828 16.66 -14.15 -27.78
CA GLY A 828 17.03 -12.89 -28.40
C GLY A 828 17.00 -11.68 -27.45
N SER A 829 16.99 -11.90 -26.13
CA SER A 829 16.96 -10.86 -25.11
C SER A 829 17.87 -11.21 -23.93
N GLU A 830 18.32 -10.20 -23.18
CA GLU A 830 19.01 -10.40 -21.90
C GLU A 830 18.06 -10.44 -20.69
N THR A 831 16.75 -10.52 -20.93
CA THR A 831 15.72 -10.59 -19.89
C THR A 831 15.54 -12.02 -19.39
N TRP A 832 15.42 -12.16 -18.06
CA TRP A 832 15.14 -13.43 -17.38
C TRP A 832 13.81 -13.34 -16.64
N VAL A 833 12.93 -14.32 -16.83
CA VAL A 833 11.57 -14.32 -16.23
C VAL A 833 11.28 -15.61 -15.46
N THR A 834 10.29 -15.59 -14.58
CA THR A 834 9.81 -16.81 -13.90
C THR A 834 8.48 -17.28 -14.50
N GLN A 835 8.31 -18.60 -14.65
CA GLN A 835 7.07 -19.17 -15.22
C GLN A 835 5.86 -18.83 -14.35
N GLU A 836 5.96 -19.00 -13.01
CA GLU A 836 4.87 -18.68 -12.07
C GLU A 836 4.34 -17.24 -12.24
N ALA A 837 5.23 -16.27 -12.49
CA ALA A 837 4.83 -14.88 -12.65
C ALA A 837 4.18 -14.61 -14.02
N ILE A 838 4.64 -15.30 -15.08
CA ILE A 838 3.99 -15.23 -16.41
C ILE A 838 2.60 -15.86 -16.37
N ASP A 839 2.44 -17.00 -15.69
CA ASP A 839 1.17 -17.69 -15.53
C ASP A 839 0.19 -16.78 -14.77
N HIS A 840 0.63 -16.17 -13.67
CA HIS A 840 -0.17 -15.18 -12.93
C HIS A 840 -0.64 -14.04 -13.84
N VAL A 841 0.26 -13.43 -14.61
CA VAL A 841 -0.11 -12.35 -15.55
C VAL A 841 -1.10 -12.84 -16.62
N SER A 842 -0.90 -14.05 -17.15
CA SER A 842 -1.76 -14.63 -18.17
C SER A 842 -3.16 -14.95 -17.64
N ASP A 843 -3.25 -15.46 -16.41
CA ASP A 843 -4.50 -15.71 -15.70
C ASP A 843 -5.25 -14.41 -15.43
N GLN A 844 -4.57 -13.39 -14.90
CA GLN A 844 -5.18 -12.06 -14.63
C GLN A 844 -5.70 -11.41 -15.93
N MET A 845 -4.99 -11.57 -17.05
CA MET A 845 -5.41 -11.09 -18.37
C MET A 845 -6.63 -11.84 -18.90
N THR A 846 -6.62 -13.17 -18.79
CA THR A 846 -7.70 -14.04 -19.25
C THR A 846 -8.98 -13.78 -18.45
N GLN A 847 -8.88 -13.72 -17.13
CA GLN A 847 -10.00 -13.42 -16.23
C GLN A 847 -10.65 -12.06 -16.53
N ARG A 848 -9.86 -11.09 -17.02
CA ARG A 848 -10.34 -9.74 -17.40
C ARG A 848 -10.67 -9.61 -18.88
N SER A 849 -10.62 -10.70 -19.65
CA SER A 849 -10.85 -10.71 -21.10
C SER A 849 -10.00 -9.70 -21.87
N LEU A 850 -8.81 -9.41 -21.35
CA LEU A 850 -7.83 -8.56 -22.00
C LEU A 850 -7.06 -9.38 -23.04
N ARG A 851 -6.61 -8.73 -24.13
CA ARG A 851 -5.76 -9.43 -25.13
C ARG A 851 -4.51 -9.94 -24.44
N GLY A 852 -4.39 -11.27 -24.37
CA GLY A 852 -3.24 -11.94 -23.81
C GLY A 852 -1.94 -11.45 -24.43
N ALA A 853 -0.94 -11.24 -23.59
CA ALA A 853 0.40 -10.98 -24.09
C ALA A 853 0.95 -12.28 -24.73
N PRO A 854 1.82 -12.18 -25.74
CA PRO A 854 2.36 -13.37 -26.40
C PRO A 854 3.05 -14.26 -25.37
N ASN A 855 2.92 -15.58 -25.52
CA ASN A 855 3.63 -16.55 -24.68
C ASN A 855 5.14 -16.30 -24.79
N PRO A 856 5.88 -16.35 -23.66
CA PRO A 856 7.33 -16.21 -23.71
C PRO A 856 7.95 -17.36 -24.50
N THR A 857 8.89 -17.03 -25.38
CA THR A 857 9.77 -18.02 -25.99
C THR A 857 11.08 -18.06 -25.22
N TYR A 858 11.38 -19.21 -24.62
CA TYR A 858 12.58 -19.43 -23.81
C TYR A 858 13.75 -19.90 -24.66
N ASP A 859 14.95 -19.43 -24.31
CA ASP A 859 16.19 -19.88 -24.93
C ASP A 859 16.54 -21.29 -24.45
N GLN A 860 16.27 -22.29 -25.29
CA GLN A 860 16.52 -23.70 -24.99
C GLN A 860 18.01 -24.03 -24.82
N ALA A 861 18.92 -23.16 -25.30
CA ALA A 861 20.35 -23.34 -25.11
C ALA A 861 20.80 -22.94 -23.69
N VAL A 862 19.97 -22.22 -22.93
CA VAL A 862 20.28 -21.72 -21.58
C VAL A 862 19.43 -22.46 -20.56
N GLN A 863 20.08 -23.15 -19.62
CA GLN A 863 19.38 -23.86 -18.56
C GLN A 863 18.69 -22.87 -17.60
N PRO A 864 17.53 -23.25 -17.00
CA PRO A 864 16.91 -22.48 -15.93
C PRO A 864 17.87 -22.25 -14.77
N ASP A 865 17.82 -21.05 -14.19
CA ASP A 865 18.70 -20.60 -13.11
C ASP A 865 17.87 -20.34 -11.84
N VAL A 866 18.08 -21.16 -10.81
CA VAL A 866 17.30 -21.09 -9.57
C VAL A 866 18.05 -20.27 -8.53
N ARG A 867 17.51 -19.10 -8.19
CA ARG A 867 18.14 -18.15 -7.25
C ARG A 867 17.15 -17.57 -6.24
N ALA A 868 17.65 -17.17 -5.08
CA ALA A 868 16.99 -16.20 -4.23
C ALA A 868 17.39 -14.77 -4.65
N LEU A 869 16.58 -13.79 -4.28
CA LEU A 869 16.93 -12.39 -4.46
C LEU A 869 17.53 -11.85 -3.17
N GLY A 870 18.54 -10.99 -3.25
CA GLY A 870 19.07 -10.35 -2.07
C GLY A 870 19.77 -9.03 -2.32
N SER A 871 20.09 -8.40 -1.20
CA SER A 871 20.87 -7.18 -1.11
C SER A 871 21.99 -7.45 -0.11
N ILE A 872 23.23 -7.23 -0.52
CA ILE A 872 24.41 -7.32 0.35
C ILE A 872 25.02 -5.93 0.45
N ASN A 873 25.25 -5.50 1.69
CA ASN A 873 25.79 -4.17 2.02
C ASN A 873 26.96 -4.37 2.97
N ARG A 874 28.15 -3.90 2.60
CA ARG A 874 29.27 -3.81 3.53
C ARG A 874 29.18 -2.51 4.32
N THR A 875 29.18 -2.61 5.64
CA THR A 875 29.00 -1.46 6.55
C THR A 875 29.67 -1.71 7.91
N ASP A 876 29.82 -0.66 8.70
CA ASP A 876 30.27 -0.74 10.09
C ASP A 876 29.23 -1.48 10.93
N ILE A 877 29.67 -2.51 11.65
CA ILE A 877 28.81 -3.25 12.58
C ILE A 877 29.43 -3.33 13.98
N LEU A 878 28.57 -3.26 14.99
CA LEU A 878 28.87 -3.59 16.38
C LEU A 878 28.06 -4.81 16.77
N VAL A 879 28.74 -5.90 17.12
CA VAL A 879 28.11 -7.11 17.64
C VAL A 879 28.29 -7.16 19.14
N VAL A 880 27.21 -7.44 19.86
CA VAL A 880 27.20 -7.66 21.31
C VAL A 880 26.54 -9.00 21.66
N GLY A 881 27.12 -9.69 22.64
CA GLY A 881 26.66 -10.96 23.18
C GLY A 881 27.01 -11.09 24.66
N PHE A 882 26.59 -12.19 25.28
CA PHE A 882 26.86 -12.47 26.69
C PHE A 882 27.99 -13.49 26.83
N HIS A 883 28.97 -13.20 27.67
CA HIS A 883 30.06 -14.13 27.98
C HIS A 883 29.55 -15.36 28.72
N THR A 884 28.72 -15.15 29.74
CA THR A 884 28.11 -16.19 30.55
C THR A 884 26.60 -15.95 30.69
N VAL A 885 25.84 -17.00 30.41
CA VAL A 885 24.40 -17.06 30.65
C VAL A 885 24.15 -18.18 31.65
N ARG A 886 23.45 -17.85 32.74
CA ARG A 886 23.10 -18.82 33.78
C ARG A 886 22.19 -19.92 33.22
N PRO A 887 22.41 -21.22 33.51
CA PRO A 887 21.61 -22.33 32.97
C PRO A 887 20.12 -22.30 33.30
N GLU A 888 19.71 -21.51 34.29
CA GLU A 888 18.33 -21.30 34.69
C GLU A 888 17.61 -20.26 33.80
N LEU A 889 18.34 -19.61 32.88
CA LEU A 889 17.81 -18.65 31.91
C LEU A 889 17.81 -19.22 30.49
N ASP A 890 16.77 -18.93 29.72
CA ASP A 890 16.65 -19.28 28.31
C ASP A 890 16.67 -18.01 27.44
N LEU A 891 17.85 -17.68 26.93
CA LEU A 891 18.06 -16.58 25.98
C LEU A 891 18.13 -17.07 24.53
N SER A 892 17.76 -18.32 24.26
CA SER A 892 17.88 -18.92 22.94
C SER A 892 16.99 -18.15 21.95
N PRO A 893 17.54 -17.59 20.86
CA PRO A 893 16.71 -16.92 19.84
C PRO A 893 15.82 -17.93 19.09
N PHE A 894 16.19 -19.22 19.14
CA PHE A 894 15.51 -20.36 18.53
C PHE A 894 15.69 -21.58 19.46
N SER A 895 14.63 -22.04 20.11
CA SER A 895 14.67 -23.29 20.88
C SER A 895 14.18 -24.44 20.00
N PRO A 896 15.04 -25.39 19.56
CA PRO A 896 14.59 -26.57 18.83
C PRO A 896 13.70 -27.49 19.68
N LEU A 897 13.76 -27.36 21.01
CA LEU A 897 12.95 -28.11 21.97
C LEU A 897 11.62 -27.42 22.31
N SER A 898 11.46 -26.13 21.98
CA SER A 898 10.23 -25.35 22.19
C SER A 898 10.07 -24.25 21.15
N PRO A 899 9.69 -24.60 19.90
CA PRO A 899 9.51 -23.65 18.80
C PRO A 899 8.47 -22.55 19.07
N GLN A 900 7.69 -22.70 20.14
CA GLN A 900 6.61 -21.81 20.55
C GLN A 900 7.07 -20.66 21.47
N ARG A 901 8.24 -20.77 22.12
CA ARG A 901 8.77 -19.70 22.97
C ARG A 901 9.46 -18.64 22.12
N VAL A 902 8.88 -17.44 22.12
CA VAL A 902 9.38 -16.27 21.40
C VAL A 902 10.09 -15.28 22.33
N ASP A 903 10.10 -15.55 23.63
CA ASP A 903 10.53 -14.66 24.72
C ASP A 903 12.03 -14.33 24.63
N GLY A 904 12.90 -15.32 24.44
CA GLY A 904 14.34 -15.10 24.29
C GLY A 904 14.68 -14.22 23.06
N ARG A 905 14.02 -14.50 21.93
CA ARG A 905 14.11 -13.65 20.73
C ARG A 905 13.57 -12.24 20.96
N ALA A 906 12.46 -12.11 21.69
CA ALA A 906 11.86 -10.84 22.06
C ALA A 906 12.82 -10.02 22.93
N ALA A 907 13.47 -10.64 23.92
CA ALA A 907 14.45 -9.99 24.78
C ALA A 907 15.68 -9.51 24.01
N LEU A 908 16.24 -10.33 23.11
CA LEU A 908 17.39 -9.92 22.28
C LEU A 908 17.05 -8.75 21.35
N TYR A 909 15.91 -8.78 20.66
CA TYR A 909 15.49 -7.62 19.85
C TYR A 909 15.21 -6.40 20.72
N SER A 910 14.54 -6.56 21.85
CA SER A 910 14.25 -5.44 22.76
C SER A 910 15.52 -4.80 23.29
N PHE A 911 16.52 -5.61 23.66
CA PHE A 911 17.86 -5.16 24.02
C PHE A 911 18.53 -4.39 22.87
N GLY A 912 18.54 -4.95 21.66
CA GLY A 912 19.11 -4.27 20.50
C GLY A 912 18.43 -2.95 20.15
N PHE A 913 17.10 -2.86 20.26
CA PHE A 913 16.37 -1.62 20.03
C PHE A 913 16.54 -0.60 21.17
N LEU A 914 16.76 -1.04 22.41
CA LEU A 914 17.15 -0.17 23.52
C LEU A 914 18.53 0.44 23.26
N LEU A 915 19.51 -0.40 22.91
CA LEU A 915 20.85 0.05 22.53
C LEU A 915 20.79 1.01 21.35
N ARG A 916 20.03 0.69 20.29
CA ARG A 916 19.85 1.59 19.14
C ARG A 916 19.35 2.97 19.56
N ARG A 917 18.34 3.04 20.43
CA ARG A 917 17.80 4.31 20.91
C ARG A 917 18.82 5.06 21.77
N ALA A 918 19.52 4.36 22.65
CA ALA A 918 20.57 4.96 23.47
C ALA A 918 21.73 5.50 22.62
N VAL A 919 22.16 4.78 21.59
CA VAL A 919 23.13 5.24 20.58
C VAL A 919 22.61 6.51 19.90
N ALA A 920 21.35 6.52 19.47
CA ALA A 920 20.74 7.68 18.84
C ALA A 920 20.75 8.92 19.76
N VAL A 921 20.46 8.74 21.06
CA VAL A 921 20.51 9.83 22.05
C VAL A 921 21.94 10.29 22.35
N LEU A 922 22.87 9.35 22.56
CA LEU A 922 24.27 9.68 22.93
C LEU A 922 25.03 10.35 21.78
N LEU A 923 24.75 9.97 20.53
CA LEU A 923 25.35 10.56 19.34
C LEU A 923 24.51 11.69 18.73
N ASP A 924 23.31 11.94 19.27
CA ASP A 924 22.30 12.88 18.76
C ASP A 924 21.91 12.66 17.29
N ILE A 925 21.83 11.40 16.86
CA ILE A 925 21.47 11.02 15.49
C ILE A 925 20.06 10.46 15.39
N SER A 926 19.51 10.40 14.17
CA SER A 926 18.26 9.67 13.96
C SER A 926 18.45 8.18 14.24
N ALA A 927 17.50 7.56 14.96
CA ALA A 927 17.49 6.11 15.16
C ALA A 927 17.36 5.30 13.84
N TRP A 928 17.08 5.96 12.71
CA TRP A 928 17.06 5.34 11.39
C TRP A 928 18.46 5.18 10.79
N GLU A 929 19.47 5.84 11.35
CA GLU A 929 20.88 5.68 10.95
C GLU A 929 21.47 4.34 11.39
N ILE A 930 20.80 3.62 12.29
CA ILE A 930 21.26 2.36 12.85
C ILE A 930 20.21 1.27 12.62
N ARG A 931 20.62 0.13 12.07
CA ARG A 931 19.80 -1.07 11.91
C ARG A 931 20.13 -2.07 13.02
N VAL A 932 19.12 -2.83 13.44
CA VAL A 932 19.25 -3.89 14.46
C VAL A 932 18.96 -5.23 13.79
N GLY A 933 19.83 -6.20 14.01
CA GLY A 933 19.60 -7.60 13.63
C GLY A 933 20.08 -8.56 14.72
N LEU A 934 19.75 -9.84 14.51
CA LEU A 934 20.25 -10.93 15.34
C LEU A 934 21.13 -11.83 14.50
N ARG A 935 22.26 -12.26 15.07
CA ARG A 935 23.06 -13.37 14.56
C ARG A 935 23.11 -14.49 15.58
N VAL A 936 23.32 -15.71 15.11
CA VAL A 936 23.44 -16.88 15.97
C VAL A 936 24.85 -17.42 15.80
N ALA A 937 25.55 -17.64 16.90
CA ALA A 937 26.92 -18.11 16.92
C ALA A 937 27.05 -19.35 17.81
N ARG A 938 28.15 -20.10 17.62
CA ARG A 938 28.52 -21.20 18.52
C ARG A 938 29.63 -20.71 19.44
N GLN A 939 29.40 -20.80 20.75
CA GLN A 939 30.34 -20.36 21.78
C GLN A 939 30.44 -21.43 22.86
N ALA A 940 31.65 -21.88 23.18
CA ALA A 940 31.91 -22.92 24.18
C ALA A 940 31.04 -24.20 24.02
N GLY A 941 30.67 -24.55 22.78
CA GLY A 941 29.80 -25.70 22.47
C GLY A 941 28.29 -25.44 22.55
N GLN A 942 27.85 -24.25 22.97
CA GLN A 942 26.45 -23.84 23.01
C GLN A 942 26.10 -22.91 21.85
N ILE A 943 24.81 -22.91 21.47
CA ILE A 943 24.26 -22.02 20.45
C ILE A 943 23.74 -20.77 21.17
N VAL A 944 24.31 -19.61 20.87
CA VAL A 944 23.98 -18.34 21.52
C VAL A 944 23.46 -17.32 20.51
N GLY A 945 22.50 -16.51 20.94
CA GLY A 945 22.04 -15.35 20.17
C GLY A 945 22.87 -14.12 20.49
N GLN A 946 23.29 -13.39 19.46
CA GLN A 946 24.00 -12.12 19.58
C GLN A 946 23.21 -11.04 18.83
N VAL A 947 23.20 -9.84 19.39
CA VAL A 947 22.64 -8.65 18.75
C VAL A 947 23.72 -8.02 17.91
N PHE A 948 23.39 -7.56 16.71
CA PHE A 948 24.27 -6.66 15.97
C PHE A 948 23.55 -5.36 15.62
N LEU A 949 24.27 -4.25 15.77
CA LEU A 949 23.94 -2.94 15.25
C LEU A 949 24.77 -2.71 13.99
N SER A 950 24.18 -2.09 12.97
CA SER A 950 24.90 -1.72 11.75
C SER A 950 24.49 -0.34 11.28
N ASP A 951 25.43 0.42 10.75
CA ASP A 951 25.12 1.70 10.12
C ASP A 951 24.23 1.47 8.88
N SER A 952 23.18 2.31 8.73
CA SER A 952 22.19 2.20 7.65
C SER A 952 22.76 2.58 6.28
N LEU A 953 23.71 3.51 6.25
CA LEU A 953 24.37 3.95 5.03
C LEU A 953 25.45 2.94 4.62
N GLN A 954 25.63 2.79 3.30
CA GLN A 954 26.73 2.01 2.76
C GLN A 954 28.07 2.65 3.16
N ASN A 955 29.05 1.82 3.52
CA ASN A 955 30.38 2.20 4.03
C ASN A 955 30.41 2.80 5.44
N GLY A 956 29.26 2.79 6.14
CA GLY A 956 29.12 3.34 7.47
C GLY A 956 29.33 4.86 7.57
N ALA A 957 28.66 5.46 8.53
CA ALA A 957 28.98 6.79 9.03
C ALA A 957 30.02 6.71 10.17
N GLY A 958 30.33 5.50 10.65
CA GLY A 958 31.22 5.22 11.77
C GLY A 958 30.51 5.25 13.12
N TYR A 959 29.16 5.21 13.15
CA TYR A 959 28.40 5.31 14.39
C TYR A 959 28.54 4.04 15.23
N CYS A 960 28.41 2.86 14.62
CA CYS A 960 28.65 1.59 15.32
C CYS A 960 30.12 1.47 15.76
N SER A 961 31.05 1.88 14.91
CA SER A 961 32.50 1.83 15.18
C SER A 961 32.95 2.76 16.29
N HIS A 962 32.22 3.83 16.60
CA HIS A 962 32.49 4.68 17.76
C HIS A 962 32.43 3.89 19.08
N PHE A 963 31.45 2.98 19.22
CA PHE A 963 31.29 2.12 20.40
C PHE A 963 32.21 0.88 20.37
N ALA A 964 33.17 0.81 19.43
CA ALA A 964 34.23 -0.19 19.46
C ALA A 964 35.23 0.03 20.61
N GLN A 965 35.25 1.23 21.20
CA GLN A 965 36.09 1.54 22.35
C GLN A 965 35.45 0.97 23.62
N PRO A 966 36.18 0.19 24.45
CA PRO A 966 35.62 -0.39 25.68
C PRO A 966 34.96 0.64 26.60
N ALA A 967 35.56 1.83 26.72
CA ALA A 967 35.02 2.91 27.54
C ALA A 967 33.66 3.44 27.03
N GLU A 968 33.52 3.63 25.71
CA GLU A 968 32.26 4.09 25.11
C GLU A 968 31.19 3.00 25.16
N LEU A 969 31.54 1.73 24.96
CA LEU A 969 30.58 0.64 25.15
C LEU A 969 30.13 0.51 26.61
N GLU A 970 31.05 0.65 27.57
CA GLU A 970 30.71 0.64 28.99
C GLU A 970 29.77 1.79 29.33
N ARG A 971 30.06 3.00 28.80
CA ARG A 971 29.19 4.17 28.92
C ARG A 971 27.81 3.88 28.35
N LEU A 972 27.71 3.31 27.15
CA LEU A 972 26.44 2.93 26.52
C LEU A 972 25.66 1.92 27.38
N LEU A 973 26.31 0.86 27.86
CA LEU A 973 25.67 -0.16 28.69
C LEU A 973 25.19 0.41 30.03
N ARG A 974 25.99 1.26 30.68
CA ARG A 974 25.59 1.95 31.91
C ARG A 974 24.43 2.91 31.67
N PHE A 975 24.43 3.65 30.56
CA PHE A 975 23.36 4.57 30.16
C PHE A 975 22.00 3.87 30.04
N VAL A 976 21.98 2.58 29.66
CA VAL A 976 20.75 1.78 29.54
C VAL A 976 20.45 0.85 30.72
N ALA A 977 21.34 0.77 31.72
CA ALA A 977 21.22 -0.17 32.84
C ALA A 977 21.24 0.50 34.23
N ASP A 978 21.81 1.69 34.38
CA ASP A 978 21.86 2.43 35.65
C ASP A 978 20.55 3.21 35.86
N PRO A 979 19.77 2.90 36.90
CA PRO A 979 18.52 3.61 37.19
C PRO A 979 18.69 5.12 37.47
N ASN A 980 19.90 5.56 37.81
CA ASN A 980 20.19 6.96 38.10
C ASN A 980 20.56 7.76 36.85
N ASP A 981 20.86 7.10 35.73
CA ASP A 981 21.14 7.80 34.49
C ASP A 981 19.85 8.42 33.92
N SER A 982 19.99 9.64 33.39
CA SER A 982 18.95 10.37 32.68
C SER A 982 18.11 9.53 31.73
N PHE A 983 18.70 8.59 30.95
CA PHE A 983 17.96 7.82 29.96
C PHE A 983 17.06 6.75 30.57
N LEU A 984 17.62 5.86 31.40
CA LEU A 984 16.84 4.80 32.02
C LEU A 984 15.89 5.35 33.09
N ARG A 985 16.26 6.43 33.79
CA ARG A 985 15.40 7.08 34.80
C ARG A 985 14.06 7.52 34.22
N GLU A 986 14.03 8.08 33.01
CA GLU A 986 12.77 8.45 32.35
C GLU A 986 11.92 7.22 31.99
N ILE A 987 12.54 6.12 31.55
CA ILE A 987 11.83 4.86 31.28
C ILE A 987 11.28 4.24 32.58
N LEU A 988 12.00 4.34 33.68
CA LEU A 988 11.60 3.82 34.99
C LEU A 988 10.66 4.76 35.76
N ALA A 989 10.47 5.99 35.30
CA ALA A 989 9.63 6.95 35.99
C ALA A 989 8.17 6.46 36.02
N PRO A 990 7.42 6.69 37.13
CA PRO A 990 6.05 6.17 37.29
C PRO A 990 5.11 6.52 36.12
N HIS A 991 5.25 7.72 35.56
CA HIS A 991 4.44 8.19 34.44
C HIS A 991 4.58 7.32 33.16
N HIS A 992 5.71 6.62 32.99
CA HIS A 992 5.92 5.66 31.92
C HIS A 992 5.82 4.21 32.42
N ALA A 993 6.53 3.84 33.48
CA ALA A 993 6.64 2.46 33.93
C ALA A 993 5.29 1.83 34.32
N ASP A 994 4.39 2.62 34.93
CA ASP A 994 3.07 2.14 35.36
C ASP A 994 2.07 2.04 34.20
N ALA A 995 2.26 2.85 33.14
CA ALA A 995 1.36 2.91 31.99
C ALA A 995 1.79 1.99 30.84
N CYS A 996 3.10 1.81 30.63
CA CYS A 996 3.64 1.06 29.50
C CYS A 996 3.76 -0.43 29.85
N GLN A 997 2.81 -1.24 29.39
CA GLN A 997 2.78 -2.69 29.67
C GLN A 997 3.80 -3.51 28.88
N THR A 998 4.18 -3.06 27.67
CA THR A 998 5.12 -3.78 26.79
C THR A 998 6.22 -2.86 26.30
N SER A 999 5.91 -2.03 25.31
CA SER A 999 6.78 -1.01 24.73
C SER A 999 5.94 0.12 24.14
N CYS A 1000 6.51 1.31 24.05
CA CYS A 1000 5.88 2.49 23.45
C CYS A 1000 6.95 3.40 22.80
N PRO A 1001 6.54 4.49 22.11
CA PRO A 1001 7.45 5.47 21.55
C PRO A 1001 8.36 6.20 22.54
N ASP A 1002 8.08 6.14 23.85
CA ASP A 1002 8.95 6.71 24.88
C ASP A 1002 10.10 5.77 25.29
N CYS A 1003 10.02 4.47 24.94
CA CYS A 1003 11.06 3.49 25.27
C CYS A 1003 11.66 2.79 24.05
N LEU A 1004 10.94 1.93 23.32
CA LEU A 1004 11.54 1.08 22.28
C LEU A 1004 10.97 1.27 20.87
N ARG A 1005 9.72 1.74 20.76
CA ARG A 1005 9.01 1.77 19.47
C ARG A 1005 9.38 3.01 18.67
N ASP A 1006 9.53 2.85 17.37
CA ASP A 1006 9.55 3.94 16.41
C ASP A 1006 8.96 3.47 15.06
N TYR A 1007 8.85 4.38 14.11
CA TYR A 1007 8.26 4.05 12.83
C TYR A 1007 9.09 3.02 12.02
N ALA A 1008 10.41 2.98 12.21
CA ALA A 1008 11.29 2.07 11.48
C ALA A 1008 11.21 0.62 12.00
N ASN A 1009 10.86 0.43 13.28
CA ASN A 1009 10.73 -0.90 13.89
C ASN A 1009 9.29 -1.41 14.07
N LEU A 1010 8.34 -0.88 13.30
CA LEU A 1010 6.93 -1.32 13.25
C LEU A 1010 6.75 -2.85 13.19
N ALA A 1011 7.60 -3.55 12.43
CA ALA A 1011 7.54 -5.01 12.26
C ALA A 1011 7.85 -5.81 13.54
N TRP A 1012 8.44 -5.17 14.57
CA TRP A 1012 8.79 -5.79 15.83
C TRP A 1012 7.89 -5.37 16.99
N HIS A 1013 7.03 -4.36 16.84
CA HIS A 1013 6.22 -3.81 17.94
C HIS A 1013 5.44 -4.86 18.75
N CYS A 1014 5.00 -5.95 18.10
CA CYS A 1014 4.29 -7.04 18.77
C CYS A 1014 5.15 -7.84 19.76
N ILE A 1015 6.47 -7.85 19.62
CA ILE A 1015 7.39 -8.60 20.49
C ILE A 1015 8.28 -7.71 21.37
N LEU A 1016 8.35 -6.40 21.14
CA LEU A 1016 9.22 -5.51 21.93
C LEU A 1016 8.71 -5.34 23.36
N ASP A 1017 9.64 -5.39 24.32
CA ASP A 1017 9.38 -5.27 25.76
C ASP A 1017 10.54 -4.55 26.48
N TRP A 1018 10.27 -3.38 27.05
CA TRP A 1018 11.33 -2.56 27.64
C TRP A 1018 11.90 -3.18 28.92
N ARG A 1019 11.11 -3.96 29.68
CA ARG A 1019 11.57 -4.61 30.90
C ARG A 1019 12.57 -5.71 30.59
N LEU A 1020 12.26 -6.53 29.58
CA LEU A 1020 13.22 -7.52 29.06
C LEU A 1020 14.50 -6.85 28.56
N ALA A 1021 14.40 -5.70 27.88
CA ALA A 1021 15.59 -4.98 27.42
C ALA A 1021 16.50 -4.53 28.59
N VAL A 1022 15.90 -4.03 29.67
CA VAL A 1022 16.62 -3.59 30.88
C VAL A 1022 17.27 -4.78 31.59
N ASP A 1023 16.58 -5.91 31.72
CA ASP A 1023 17.18 -7.11 32.32
C ASP A 1023 18.38 -7.61 31.50
N MET A 1024 18.28 -7.57 30.18
CA MET A 1024 19.38 -7.92 29.28
C MET A 1024 20.56 -6.94 29.42
N ALA A 1025 20.29 -5.64 29.57
CA ALA A 1025 21.34 -4.63 29.79
C ALA A 1025 22.05 -4.83 31.14
N ARG A 1026 21.30 -5.14 32.21
CA ARG A 1026 21.86 -5.45 33.53
C ARG A 1026 22.70 -6.73 33.50
N LEU A 1027 22.21 -7.77 32.81
CA LEU A 1027 22.97 -9.00 32.58
C LEU A 1027 24.26 -8.77 31.79
N ALA A 1028 24.31 -7.77 30.90
CA ALA A 1028 25.51 -7.45 30.13
C ALA A 1028 26.61 -6.84 31.03
N LEU A 1029 26.23 -6.08 32.07
CA LEU A 1029 27.16 -5.53 33.06
C LEU A 1029 27.49 -6.49 34.21
N ASP A 1030 26.58 -7.39 34.57
CA ASP A 1030 26.78 -8.37 35.65
C ASP A 1030 26.04 -9.67 35.35
N ALA A 1031 26.80 -10.77 35.19
CA ALA A 1031 26.26 -12.11 34.95
C ALA A 1031 25.29 -12.59 36.04
N ASN A 1032 25.42 -12.05 37.26
CA ASN A 1032 24.62 -12.40 38.42
C ASN A 1032 23.42 -11.47 38.66
N ALA A 1033 23.21 -10.47 37.80
CA ALA A 1033 22.10 -9.54 37.93
C ALA A 1033 20.76 -10.30 38.10
N PRO A 1034 19.89 -9.93 39.05
CA PRO A 1034 18.64 -10.64 39.29
C PRO A 1034 17.67 -10.45 38.10
N VAL A 1035 17.14 -11.57 37.62
CA VAL A 1035 16.18 -11.67 36.51
C VAL A 1035 14.95 -12.38 37.05
N ASP A 1036 14.05 -11.62 37.64
CA ASP A 1036 12.89 -12.10 38.36
C ASP A 1036 11.75 -11.07 38.34
N LEU A 1037 10.57 -11.49 38.79
CA LEU A 1037 9.38 -10.64 38.83
C LEU A 1037 9.32 -9.73 40.08
N ILE A 1038 10.27 -9.84 41.02
CA ILE A 1038 10.28 -9.04 42.26
C ILE A 1038 11.11 -7.77 42.11
N THR A 1039 11.95 -7.67 41.08
CA THR A 1039 12.66 -6.43 40.75
C THR A 1039 11.69 -5.26 40.51
N PRO A 1040 12.05 -4.01 40.92
CA PRO A 1040 11.11 -2.89 40.97
C PRO A 1040 10.40 -2.57 39.64
N HIS A 1041 11.07 -2.73 38.50
CA HIS A 1041 10.49 -2.43 37.19
C HIS A 1041 9.42 -3.43 36.76
N TRP A 1042 9.40 -4.66 37.28
CA TRP A 1042 8.39 -5.68 36.96
C TRP A 1042 7.14 -5.61 37.84
N GLN A 1043 7.27 -5.17 39.10
CA GLN A 1043 6.19 -5.21 40.08
C GLN A 1043 4.89 -4.51 39.62
N PRO A 1044 4.91 -3.31 39.00
CA PRO A 1044 3.69 -2.66 38.52
C PRO A 1044 2.96 -3.47 37.44
N LEU A 1045 3.69 -4.18 36.58
CA LEU A 1045 3.10 -5.00 35.53
C LEU A 1045 2.47 -6.27 36.10
N VAL A 1046 3.15 -6.93 37.04
CA VAL A 1046 2.61 -8.11 37.72
C VAL A 1046 1.30 -7.77 38.42
N ALA A 1047 1.27 -6.64 39.14
CA ALA A 1047 0.09 -6.19 39.89
C ALA A 1047 -1.09 -5.81 38.97
N SER A 1048 -0.82 -5.22 37.81
CA SER A 1048 -1.87 -4.76 36.88
C SER A 1048 -2.41 -5.85 35.96
N VAL A 1049 -1.61 -6.88 35.64
CA VAL A 1049 -1.98 -7.90 34.64
C VAL A 1049 -2.52 -9.17 35.27
N THR A 1050 -1.89 -9.66 36.35
CA THR A 1050 -2.22 -10.99 36.87
C THR A 1050 -3.62 -11.11 37.50
N PRO A 1051 -4.12 -10.14 38.30
CA PRO A 1051 -5.45 -10.28 38.90
C PRO A 1051 -6.60 -10.27 37.88
N PRO A 1052 -6.66 -9.32 36.91
CA PRO A 1052 -7.66 -9.36 35.84
C PRO A 1052 -7.57 -10.65 35.02
N TYR A 1053 -6.35 -11.17 34.85
CA TYR A 1053 -6.14 -12.39 34.09
C TYR A 1053 -6.78 -13.61 34.74
N PHE A 1054 -6.50 -13.81 36.03
CA PHE A 1054 -7.12 -14.90 36.77
C PHE A 1054 -8.63 -14.75 36.89
N GLN A 1055 -9.12 -13.52 37.07
CA GLN A 1055 -10.55 -13.24 37.12
C GLN A 1055 -11.27 -13.61 35.81
N ALA A 1056 -10.68 -13.26 34.66
CA ALA A 1056 -11.26 -13.57 33.34
C ALA A 1056 -11.38 -15.08 33.10
N LEU A 1057 -10.46 -15.89 33.63
CA LEU A 1057 -10.52 -17.36 33.58
C LEU A 1057 -11.41 -18.00 34.64
N GLY A 1058 -11.97 -17.22 35.58
CA GLY A 1058 -12.71 -17.76 36.71
C GLY A 1058 -11.84 -18.57 37.69
N LEU A 1059 -10.53 -18.28 37.76
CA LEU A 1059 -9.60 -18.94 38.67
C LEU A 1059 -9.52 -18.19 40.00
N THR A 1060 -9.38 -18.92 41.11
CA THR A 1060 -9.17 -18.33 42.43
C THR A 1060 -7.70 -18.02 42.63
N ALA A 1061 -7.35 -16.74 42.79
CA ALA A 1061 -5.97 -16.28 42.99
C ALA A 1061 -5.37 -16.85 44.30
N THR A 1062 -4.09 -17.19 44.24
CA THR A 1062 -3.27 -17.73 45.34
C THR A 1062 -1.79 -17.41 45.08
N THR A 1063 -0.91 -17.88 45.95
CA THR A 1063 0.54 -17.82 45.76
C THR A 1063 1.12 -19.23 45.89
N ILE A 1064 2.05 -19.60 45.00
CA ILE A 1064 2.74 -20.90 45.02
C ILE A 1064 4.25 -20.63 44.84
N ALA A 1065 5.09 -21.11 45.76
CA ALA A 1065 6.52 -20.84 45.81
C ALA A 1065 6.89 -19.35 45.66
N GLY A 1066 6.07 -18.45 46.22
CA GLY A 1066 6.24 -16.99 46.11
C GLY A 1066 5.82 -16.38 44.76
N LEU A 1067 5.29 -17.16 43.82
CA LEU A 1067 4.82 -16.69 42.52
C LEU A 1067 3.30 -16.41 42.53
N PRO A 1068 2.83 -15.40 41.77
CA PRO A 1068 1.41 -15.23 41.49
C PRO A 1068 0.86 -16.48 40.82
N ALA A 1069 -0.23 -17.03 41.36
CA ALA A 1069 -0.84 -18.25 40.86
C ALA A 1069 -2.36 -18.18 41.00
N ALA A 1070 -3.07 -19.06 40.30
CA ALA A 1070 -4.51 -19.23 40.49
C ALA A 1070 -4.94 -20.68 40.23
N ARG A 1071 -6.04 -21.09 40.85
CA ARG A 1071 -6.55 -22.47 40.74
C ARG A 1071 -8.07 -22.55 40.61
N SER A 1072 -8.54 -23.60 39.95
CA SER A 1072 -9.95 -24.02 39.93
C SER A 1072 -10.02 -25.55 39.88
N GLY A 1073 -10.43 -26.18 40.99
CA GLY A 1073 -10.45 -27.63 41.11
C GLY A 1073 -9.06 -28.26 40.91
N ARG A 1074 -8.90 -29.06 39.85
CA ARG A 1074 -7.66 -29.76 39.48
C ARG A 1074 -6.77 -28.98 38.50
N HIS A 1075 -7.22 -27.83 38.02
CA HIS A 1075 -6.45 -26.93 37.14
C HIS A 1075 -5.79 -25.83 37.96
N GLY A 1076 -4.55 -25.48 37.61
CA GLY A 1076 -3.79 -24.44 38.30
C GLY A 1076 -2.69 -23.88 37.41
N GLU A 1077 -2.52 -22.57 37.48
CA GLU A 1077 -1.54 -21.83 36.69
C GLU A 1077 -0.68 -20.96 37.62
N PHE A 1078 0.60 -20.83 37.30
CA PHE A 1078 1.50 -19.92 38.00
C PHE A 1078 2.33 -19.11 37.00
N ILE A 1079 2.64 -17.87 37.37
CA ILE A 1079 3.28 -16.90 36.48
C ILE A 1079 4.78 -16.86 36.74
N VAL A 1080 5.56 -17.06 35.69
CA VAL A 1080 7.02 -17.06 35.73
C VAL A 1080 7.60 -15.91 34.91
N HIS A 1081 8.85 -15.56 35.19
CA HIS A 1081 9.58 -14.59 34.38
C HIS A 1081 9.80 -15.14 32.96
N PRO A 1082 9.69 -14.32 31.89
CA PRO A 1082 9.77 -14.80 30.51
C PRO A 1082 11.09 -15.47 30.13
N LEU A 1083 12.19 -15.07 30.77
CA LEU A 1083 13.53 -15.61 30.53
C LEU A 1083 13.86 -16.85 31.36
N TRP A 1084 12.97 -17.33 32.23
CA TRP A 1084 13.24 -18.54 33.01
C TRP A 1084 13.14 -19.79 32.15
N ALA A 1085 14.19 -20.61 32.17
CA ALA A 1085 14.19 -21.93 31.59
C ALA A 1085 13.30 -22.89 32.41
N SER A 1086 12.91 -24.02 31.82
CA SER A 1086 12.03 -25.01 32.45
C SER A 1086 12.64 -25.68 33.70
N ASN A 1087 13.95 -25.60 33.84
CA ASN A 1087 14.75 -26.10 34.97
C ASN A 1087 14.98 -25.04 36.08
N HIS A 1088 14.37 -23.85 35.99
CA HIS A 1088 14.56 -22.81 37.02
C HIS A 1088 14.11 -23.31 38.41
N PRO A 1089 14.94 -23.19 39.47
CA PRO A 1089 14.66 -23.80 40.78
C PRO A 1089 13.30 -23.42 41.37
N ILE A 1090 12.92 -22.13 41.31
CA ILE A 1090 11.63 -21.64 41.80
C ILE A 1090 10.46 -22.19 40.96
N ALA A 1091 10.64 -22.36 39.63
CA ALA A 1091 9.59 -22.90 38.78
C ALA A 1091 9.36 -24.40 39.04
N ILE A 1092 10.43 -25.15 39.31
CA ILE A 1092 10.36 -26.56 39.75
C ILE A 1092 9.65 -26.64 41.10
N GLN A 1093 10.04 -25.80 42.06
CA GLN A 1093 9.41 -25.73 43.38
C GLN A 1093 7.91 -25.42 43.24
N ALA A 1094 7.54 -24.42 42.45
CA ALA A 1094 6.16 -24.05 42.21
C ALA A 1094 5.34 -25.19 41.62
N ARG A 1095 5.91 -25.92 40.65
CA ARG A 1095 5.28 -27.10 40.06
C ARG A 1095 5.05 -28.20 41.10
N ASN A 1096 6.03 -28.48 41.94
CA ASN A 1096 5.94 -29.50 42.99
C ASN A 1096 4.89 -29.12 44.06
N GLU A 1097 4.87 -27.85 44.49
CA GLU A 1097 3.87 -27.34 45.43
C GLU A 1097 2.45 -27.38 44.85
N ALA A 1098 2.29 -27.05 43.56
CA ALA A 1098 0.99 -27.14 42.88
C ALA A 1098 0.49 -28.59 42.79
N LEU A 1099 1.36 -29.55 42.45
CA LEU A 1099 1.04 -30.98 42.46
C LEU A 1099 0.63 -31.45 43.86
N ALA A 1100 1.37 -31.05 44.89
CA ALA A 1100 1.05 -31.36 46.29
C ALA A 1100 -0.29 -30.76 46.74
N ALA A 1101 -0.69 -29.61 46.18
CA ALA A 1101 -1.97 -28.95 46.44
C ALA A 1101 -3.15 -29.53 45.64
N GLY A 1102 -2.95 -30.63 44.89
CA GLY A 1102 -4.02 -31.34 44.16
C GLY A 1102 -4.27 -30.85 42.73
N VAL A 1103 -3.38 -30.03 42.16
CA VAL A 1103 -3.43 -29.62 40.74
C VAL A 1103 -2.84 -30.75 39.90
N THR A 1104 -3.61 -31.34 38.99
CA THR A 1104 -3.13 -32.49 38.18
C THR A 1104 -2.26 -32.07 37.00
N GLN A 1105 -2.41 -30.82 36.53
CA GLN A 1105 -1.65 -30.25 35.41
C GLN A 1105 -1.30 -28.79 35.72
N PRO A 1106 -0.24 -28.54 36.50
CA PRO A 1106 0.21 -27.17 36.78
C PRO A 1106 0.92 -26.57 35.56
N ASP A 1107 0.32 -25.54 34.96
CA ASP A 1107 0.88 -24.86 33.79
C ASP A 1107 1.65 -23.59 34.19
N ALA A 1108 2.82 -23.38 33.57
CA ALA A 1108 3.65 -22.21 33.80
C ALA A 1108 3.46 -21.22 32.66
N LYS A 1109 2.88 -20.06 32.94
CA LYS A 1109 2.67 -18.99 31.96
C LYS A 1109 3.70 -17.88 32.14
N THR A 1110 4.18 -17.29 31.05
CA THR A 1110 5.06 -16.13 31.15
C THR A 1110 4.25 -14.84 31.19
N LEU A 1111 4.71 -13.83 31.94
CA LEU A 1111 4.06 -12.52 31.92
C LEU A 1111 4.05 -11.89 30.50
N PHE A 1112 5.03 -12.26 29.66
CA PHE A 1112 5.10 -11.86 28.25
C PHE A 1112 3.91 -12.40 27.43
N GLU A 1113 3.50 -13.66 27.66
CA GLU A 1113 2.34 -14.28 27.03
C GLU A 1113 1.03 -13.61 27.49
N LEU A 1114 0.90 -13.39 28.80
CA LEU A 1114 -0.28 -12.81 29.44
C LEU A 1114 -0.67 -11.46 28.82
N VAL A 1115 0.30 -10.57 28.62
CA VAL A 1115 0.06 -9.22 28.09
C VAL A 1115 -0.33 -9.22 26.61
N ARG A 1116 0.04 -10.25 25.84
CA ARG A 1116 -0.13 -10.31 24.38
C ARG A 1116 -1.24 -11.23 23.92
N ARG A 1117 -1.78 -12.04 24.82
CA ARG A 1117 -2.99 -12.85 24.62
C ARG A 1117 -3.98 -12.55 25.76
N PRO A 1118 -4.43 -11.29 25.90
CA PRO A 1118 -5.54 -10.99 26.80
C PRO A 1118 -6.78 -11.72 26.27
N PHE A 1119 -7.51 -12.36 27.18
CA PHE A 1119 -8.62 -13.30 26.94
C PHE A 1119 -9.70 -12.84 25.97
#